data_AF-A0A4R5QH35-F1
#
_entry.id   AF-A0A4R5QH35-F1
#
_cell.length_a   1.000
_cell.length_b   1.000
_cell.length_c   1.000
_cell.angle_alpha   90.00
_cell.angle_beta   90.00
_cell.angle_gamma   90.00
#
_symmetry.space_group_name_H-M   'P 1'
#
loop_
_entity.id
_entity.type
_entity.pdbx_description
1 polymer ?
#
loop_
_entity_poly.entity_id
_entity_poly.type
_entity_poly.pdbx_seq_one_letter_code
_entity_poly.pdbx_strand_id
1 'polypeptide(L)'
;MTLIGDSAGSTITGGLGSDLIVGGGGLDILIYDGLPDGYDLTATFTALGSGTIQKRLSGTVSGTDTISGISVVAAGAGHDLFDFSAASGPSSIDGPILAVRPGAGDDIVNAGGLAGVELDYSQAGDAVSIRLQVELDADGHRIGRARDGDGGVDTLIDVLRVRGSDFSDRLIGGSGDDTFLGSLGGDTLLGAGGSNSLDYAGLAGRTVTVTLSGTGTGIAVKSGGGGTDRFIAFGVITGTDGADSIKGFAGTTELQVLRGMGGADTIDGANNLLNLVDYSLGTGRVSINLGTERATDDSGSLDVLQNVLHVRGSAYDDLITGSGRGEYFDASLGSDTYAGGGGTDTLSYAGLAGRTVTVRLTADGAGTVAKSGGGADRFAGIHVIEGTAGGDILKGFAGATQVTLLRGLGGIDSIDGAGNVLNVLDYSGSVAIGVNLTTGVAADGAGSYDMLYHVRAVVGSRYDDVMVGSADADVFHGSGGNDSYTGNAGLDTLDYGQSATPITLAWTGADAATVAKGAAGGTDSLTGIERVVGSAAGDSFTGHAALVADTYVSGGQGNDTIDAGGSAFLVADYRDGPAIIADLGAGTVQEAYATPSADRLIGVVQLRGSAFADSIVGSAGNDVLHGGAGDDTIKGGAGHDTAVLGGTRAATTLTHHADGSWTATGPDGTDTLRDVEAVRFTDGTVQLRTAERDFDGDGQSDILFDSTQASPGYRTLAQWHVTGGAFDHGDSFTIIDPGWSVAATGDFDGNGRADLLWHMPDGTAAIWLLNDSGTGYGSGGTIYRPAAGQAFDIAGVGDLNGDGRSDILFSRVESFAGHDYRTVSLWQMDGLGGAGGGAIAAVDASWSVAGIGDFDGDGRSDILWRDADSSIAIWRMDGTSFLGGGTVSTPGTDWVVAGVGDFDGDGRSDILFQDGSGNVAGWRMDGTTVLEGRTVTAMSRAGGLRRSATTTVTAARTSSGGRIPWPAGASPRRRSGPCTGWMSSRRSGSPISTTAGTWSDTGAPARGAAQAASAFSTSPAR
;
A
#
# COMPACT_ATOMS: atom_id res chain seq x y z
N MET A 1 -47.81 0.65 65.04
CA MET A 1 -46.60 0.12 65.72
C MET A 1 -45.38 0.54 64.91
N THR A 2 -44.18 0.55 65.48
CA THR A 2 -42.94 0.77 64.70
C THR A 2 -42.15 -0.52 64.69
N LEU A 3 -41.86 -1.05 63.51
CA LEU A 3 -41.10 -2.27 63.28
C LEU A 3 -39.82 -1.89 62.54
N ILE A 4 -38.66 -2.31 63.05
CA ILE A 4 -37.35 -1.95 62.51
C ILE A 4 -36.57 -3.24 62.26
N GLY A 5 -36.10 -3.42 61.02
CA GLY A 5 -35.21 -4.53 60.63
C GLY A 5 -33.82 -4.37 61.23
N ASP A 6 -33.11 -5.48 61.39
CA ASP A 6 -31.72 -5.47 61.84
C ASP A 6 -30.73 -5.23 60.68
N SER A 7 -29.43 -5.19 60.98
CA SER A 7 -28.39 -4.95 59.96
C SER A 7 -28.00 -6.18 59.13
N ALA A 8 -28.60 -7.34 59.39
CA ALA A 8 -28.33 -8.59 58.68
C ALA A 8 -29.47 -8.98 57.72
N GLY A 9 -30.62 -8.31 57.81
CA GLY A 9 -31.84 -8.58 57.06
C GLY A 9 -32.90 -9.25 57.93
N SER A 10 -34.14 -8.82 57.81
CA SER A 10 -35.26 -9.27 58.65
C SER A 10 -36.47 -9.71 57.83
N THR A 11 -37.16 -10.76 58.28
CA THR A 11 -38.52 -11.08 57.81
C THR A 11 -39.54 -10.46 58.76
N ILE A 12 -40.34 -9.54 58.25
CA ILE A 12 -41.33 -8.75 58.98
C ILE A 12 -42.72 -9.15 58.50
N THR A 13 -43.60 -9.56 59.39
CA THR A 13 -45.00 -9.85 59.06
C THR A 13 -45.87 -8.62 59.32
N GLY A 14 -46.60 -8.17 58.30
CA GLY A 14 -47.51 -7.04 58.38
C GLY A 14 -48.88 -7.42 58.97
N GLY A 15 -49.44 -6.57 59.84
CA GLY A 15 -50.72 -6.82 60.53
C GLY A 15 -51.88 -5.92 60.06
N LEU A 16 -53.07 -6.05 60.65
CA LEU A 16 -54.29 -5.30 60.30
C LEU A 16 -54.32 -3.82 60.79
N GLY A 17 -53.19 -3.27 61.27
CA GLY A 17 -53.08 -1.91 61.81
C GLY A 17 -52.46 -0.88 60.86
N SER A 18 -52.17 0.32 61.37
CA SER A 18 -51.27 1.29 60.72
C SER A 18 -49.91 1.27 61.41
N ASP A 19 -48.90 0.86 60.66
CA ASP A 19 -47.56 0.65 61.17
C ASP A 19 -46.51 1.46 60.38
N LEU A 20 -45.41 1.81 61.04
CA LEU A 20 -44.21 2.33 60.41
C LEU A 20 -43.20 1.18 60.37
N ILE A 21 -42.81 0.77 59.17
CA ILE A 21 -41.92 -0.36 58.95
C ILE A 21 -40.66 0.17 58.27
N VAL A 22 -39.52 -0.02 58.91
CA VAL A 22 -38.23 0.46 58.42
C VAL A 22 -37.30 -0.74 58.31
N GLY A 23 -36.91 -1.09 57.09
CA GLY A 23 -35.83 -2.05 56.85
C GLY A 23 -34.52 -1.55 57.47
N GLY A 24 -33.68 -2.49 57.85
CA GLY A 24 -32.36 -2.21 58.37
C GLY A 24 -31.32 -2.25 57.25
N GLY A 25 -30.25 -3.00 57.48
CA GLY A 25 -29.26 -3.32 56.46
C GLY A 25 -29.39 -4.78 56.05
N GLY A 26 -29.08 -5.13 54.81
CA GLY A 26 -29.24 -6.49 54.29
C GLY A 26 -30.59 -6.70 53.59
N LEU A 27 -31.03 -7.95 53.49
CA LEU A 27 -32.27 -8.34 52.78
C LEU A 27 -33.47 -8.30 53.74
N ASP A 28 -34.30 -7.26 53.64
CA ASP A 28 -35.50 -7.12 54.45
C ASP A 28 -36.76 -7.51 53.67
N ILE A 29 -37.51 -8.49 54.19
CA ILE A 29 -38.70 -9.08 53.56
C ILE A 29 -39.93 -8.70 54.37
N LEU A 30 -40.90 -8.02 53.76
CA LEU A 30 -42.19 -7.70 54.36
C LEU A 30 -43.28 -8.63 53.78
N ILE A 31 -43.95 -9.40 54.63
CA ILE A 31 -44.91 -10.43 54.22
C ILE A 31 -46.30 -10.14 54.81
N TYR A 32 -47.34 -10.27 53.98
CA TYR A 32 -48.76 -10.11 54.36
C TYR A 32 -49.61 -11.39 54.17
N ASP A 33 -49.00 -12.53 53.91
CA ASP A 33 -49.62 -13.86 53.77
C ASP A 33 -50.53 -14.30 54.94
N GLY A 34 -50.30 -13.75 56.14
CA GLY A 34 -51.07 -14.04 57.35
C GLY A 34 -52.36 -13.22 57.54
N LEU A 35 -52.74 -12.37 56.58
CA LEU A 35 -54.03 -11.67 56.64
C LEU A 35 -55.19 -12.65 56.38
N PRO A 36 -56.38 -12.43 57.00
CA PRO A 36 -57.56 -13.25 56.69
C PRO A 36 -57.93 -13.22 55.20
N ASP A 37 -58.51 -14.29 54.68
CA ASP A 37 -58.97 -14.37 53.29
C ASP A 37 -59.88 -13.18 52.90
N GLY A 38 -59.64 -12.59 51.72
CA GLY A 38 -60.45 -11.51 51.14
C GLY A 38 -59.94 -10.08 51.40
N TYR A 39 -58.73 -9.93 51.95
CA TYR A 39 -58.05 -8.64 52.01
C TYR A 39 -57.25 -8.38 50.73
N ASP A 40 -57.41 -7.18 50.15
CA ASP A 40 -56.65 -6.66 49.02
C ASP A 40 -55.64 -5.61 49.52
N LEU A 41 -54.42 -5.66 49.05
CA LEU A 41 -53.37 -4.69 49.30
C LEU A 41 -53.31 -3.66 48.18
N THR A 42 -53.08 -2.42 48.54
CA THR A 42 -52.71 -1.37 47.59
C THR A 42 -51.42 -0.73 48.07
N ALA A 43 -50.31 -1.15 47.47
CA ALA A 43 -48.98 -0.63 47.70
C ALA A 43 -48.65 0.47 46.68
N THR A 44 -48.40 1.68 47.16
CA THR A 44 -47.97 2.81 46.33
C THR A 44 -46.57 3.23 46.75
N PHE A 45 -45.64 3.16 45.82
CA PHE A 45 -44.22 3.42 46.06
C PHE A 45 -43.83 4.82 45.58
N THR A 46 -43.00 5.49 46.38
CA THR A 46 -42.41 6.79 46.04
C THR A 46 -40.92 6.65 45.67
N ALA A 47 -40.30 5.55 46.09
CA ALA A 47 -38.96 5.13 45.71
C ALA A 47 -38.83 3.62 45.91
N LEU A 48 -37.76 3.01 45.41
CA LEU A 48 -37.50 1.59 45.68
C LEU A 48 -37.43 1.32 47.19
N GLY A 49 -38.16 0.29 47.62
CA GLY A 49 -38.29 -0.12 49.02
C GLY A 49 -39.04 0.84 49.94
N SER A 50 -39.62 1.95 49.42
CA SER A 50 -40.24 2.99 50.24
C SER A 50 -41.58 3.47 49.68
N GLY A 51 -42.59 3.57 50.54
CA GLY A 51 -43.95 3.87 50.10
C GLY A 51 -45.01 3.67 51.20
N THR A 52 -46.25 3.48 50.78
CA THR A 52 -47.35 3.14 51.68
C THR A 52 -48.09 1.90 51.19
N ILE A 53 -48.57 1.07 52.13
CA ILE A 53 -49.34 -0.14 51.83
C ILE A 53 -50.68 -0.05 52.56
N GLN A 54 -51.77 0.07 51.81
CA GLN A 54 -53.13 0.07 52.34
C GLN A 54 -53.69 -1.35 52.32
N LYS A 55 -54.25 -1.83 53.44
CA LYS A 55 -54.97 -3.11 53.48
C LYS A 55 -56.46 -2.88 53.43
N ARG A 56 -57.15 -3.48 52.47
CA ARG A 56 -58.56 -3.22 52.19
C ARG A 56 -59.35 -4.52 52.33
N LEU A 57 -60.51 -4.46 52.97
CA LEU A 57 -61.48 -5.57 52.98
C LEU A 57 -62.77 -5.06 52.35
N SER A 58 -63.23 -5.69 51.27
CA SER A 58 -64.44 -5.25 50.54
C SER A 58 -64.41 -3.73 50.20
N GLY A 59 -63.26 -3.23 49.78
CA GLY A 59 -63.06 -1.82 49.40
C GLY A 59 -62.87 -0.83 50.55
N THR A 60 -62.97 -1.25 51.82
CA THR A 60 -62.75 -0.38 52.99
C THR A 60 -61.32 -0.52 53.52
N VAL A 61 -60.60 0.60 53.68
CA VAL A 61 -59.25 0.62 54.25
C VAL A 61 -59.31 0.27 55.74
N SER A 62 -58.66 -0.82 56.11
CA SER A 62 -58.55 -1.33 57.48
C SER A 62 -57.30 -0.82 58.22
N GLY A 63 -56.29 -0.40 57.47
CA GLY A 63 -55.05 0.18 57.96
C GLY A 63 -54.12 0.59 56.81
N THR A 64 -53.18 1.48 57.08
CA THR A 64 -52.14 1.93 56.15
C THR A 64 -50.78 1.84 56.81
N ASP A 65 -49.87 1.09 56.22
CA ASP A 65 -48.46 1.03 56.64
C ASP A 65 -47.63 2.02 55.83
N THR A 66 -46.62 2.60 56.47
CA THR A 66 -45.56 3.35 55.79
C THR A 66 -44.29 2.52 55.84
N ILE A 67 -43.68 2.27 54.68
CA ILE A 67 -42.51 1.42 54.53
C ILE A 67 -41.30 2.23 54.06
N SER A 68 -40.10 1.84 54.47
CA SER A 68 -38.84 2.43 54.03
C SER A 68 -37.74 1.38 54.10
N GLY A 69 -36.90 1.28 53.06
CA GLY A 69 -35.75 0.34 53.05
C GLY A 69 -36.12 -1.14 52.98
N ILE A 70 -37.30 -1.51 52.49
CA ILE A 70 -37.69 -2.91 52.30
C ILE A 70 -37.11 -3.44 50.99
N SER A 71 -36.64 -4.69 50.97
CA SER A 71 -36.06 -5.36 49.79
C SER A 71 -37.05 -6.28 49.07
N VAL A 72 -38.00 -6.86 49.80
CA VAL A 72 -39.03 -7.74 49.23
C VAL A 72 -40.37 -7.40 49.86
N VAL A 73 -41.43 -7.23 49.05
CA VAL A 73 -42.80 -7.14 49.53
C VAL A 73 -43.59 -8.34 48.98
N ALA A 74 -44.15 -9.13 49.88
CA ALA A 74 -44.95 -10.30 49.55
C ALA A 74 -46.39 -10.16 50.06
N ALA A 75 -47.35 -10.38 49.17
CA ALA A 75 -48.76 -10.35 49.52
C ALA A 75 -49.38 -11.75 49.58
N GLY A 76 -50.70 -11.79 49.85
CA GLY A 76 -51.42 -12.98 50.28
C GLY A 76 -52.29 -13.55 49.18
N ALA A 77 -53.50 -14.00 49.53
CA ALA A 77 -54.47 -14.54 48.57
C ALA A 77 -55.47 -13.47 48.05
N GLY A 78 -55.07 -12.20 48.05
CA GLY A 78 -55.89 -11.03 47.72
C GLY A 78 -55.87 -10.67 46.24
N HIS A 79 -56.61 -9.63 45.85
CA HIS A 79 -56.41 -8.96 44.55
C HIS A 79 -55.58 -7.70 44.76
N ASP A 80 -54.27 -7.85 44.72
CA ASP A 80 -53.29 -6.89 45.22
C ASP A 80 -52.78 -5.96 44.10
N LEU A 81 -52.58 -4.68 44.41
CA LEU A 81 -52.03 -3.67 43.50
C LEU A 81 -50.69 -3.15 44.04
N PHE A 82 -49.66 -3.27 43.22
CA PHE A 82 -48.34 -2.69 43.44
C PHE A 82 -48.06 -1.63 42.38
N ASP A 83 -47.99 -0.37 42.78
CA ASP A 83 -47.87 0.76 41.86
C ASP A 83 -46.59 1.58 42.10
N PHE A 84 -45.71 1.56 41.10
CA PHE A 84 -44.45 2.28 41.03
C PHE A 84 -44.47 3.44 40.01
N SER A 85 -45.63 3.77 39.42
CA SER A 85 -45.71 4.83 38.40
C SER A 85 -45.26 6.22 38.88
N ALA A 86 -45.29 6.46 40.19
CA ALA A 86 -44.81 7.69 40.83
C ALA A 86 -43.44 7.53 41.51
N ALA A 87 -42.81 6.36 41.41
CA ALA A 87 -41.58 6.05 42.11
C ALA A 87 -40.36 6.58 41.35
N SER A 88 -39.38 7.08 42.12
CA SER A 88 -38.04 7.35 41.59
C SER A 88 -37.15 6.12 41.80
N GLY A 89 -36.33 5.78 40.81
CA GLY A 89 -35.48 4.61 40.86
C GLY A 89 -34.36 4.65 39.81
N PRO A 90 -33.38 3.75 39.92
CA PRO A 90 -32.34 3.58 38.92
C PRO A 90 -32.97 3.20 37.58
N SER A 91 -32.47 3.83 36.52
CA SER A 91 -32.76 3.43 35.14
C SER A 91 -31.95 2.21 34.70
N SER A 92 -31.02 1.74 35.54
CA SER A 92 -30.16 0.56 35.30
C SER A 92 -30.60 -0.62 36.16
N ILE A 93 -30.44 -1.83 35.60
CA ILE A 93 -30.69 -3.12 36.25
C ILE A 93 -29.71 -3.45 37.40
N ASP A 94 -28.56 -2.76 37.47
CA ASP A 94 -27.51 -3.02 38.47
C ASP A 94 -27.72 -2.23 39.78
N GLY A 95 -28.80 -1.46 39.89
CA GLY A 95 -29.14 -0.70 41.08
C GLY A 95 -29.71 -1.56 42.22
N PRO A 96 -29.99 -0.97 43.40
CA PRO A 96 -30.72 -1.67 44.45
C PRO A 96 -32.08 -2.15 43.93
N ILE A 97 -32.43 -3.39 44.23
CA ILE A 97 -33.64 -4.07 43.71
C ILE A 97 -34.70 -4.14 44.81
N LEU A 98 -35.95 -3.92 44.43
CA LEU A 98 -37.11 -4.33 45.22
C LEU A 98 -37.83 -5.46 44.50
N ALA A 99 -37.91 -6.63 45.13
CA ALA A 99 -38.70 -7.74 44.63
C ALA A 99 -40.15 -7.65 45.12
N VAL A 100 -41.09 -7.92 44.23
CA VAL A 100 -42.53 -7.97 44.50
C VAL A 100 -43.01 -9.40 44.29
N ARG A 101 -43.64 -9.97 45.31
CA ARG A 101 -44.30 -11.28 45.26
C ARG A 101 -45.81 -11.06 45.38
N PRO A 102 -46.55 -11.12 44.28
CA PRO A 102 -47.98 -10.80 44.27
C PRO A 102 -48.80 -11.77 45.14
N GLY A 103 -48.46 -13.06 45.13
CA GLY A 103 -49.21 -14.06 45.89
C GLY A 103 -50.24 -14.74 44.98
N ALA A 104 -51.39 -15.13 45.55
CA ALA A 104 -52.47 -15.76 44.80
C ALA A 104 -53.60 -14.75 44.56
N GLY A 105 -54.16 -14.70 43.35
CA GLY A 105 -55.25 -13.81 43.01
C GLY A 105 -55.07 -13.19 41.63
N ASP A 106 -55.99 -12.31 41.22
CA ASP A 106 -55.74 -11.49 40.02
C ASP A 106 -55.10 -10.17 40.46
N ASP A 107 -53.77 -10.11 40.46
CA ASP A 107 -53.00 -8.96 40.96
C ASP A 107 -52.60 -7.99 39.84
N ILE A 108 -52.14 -6.80 40.22
CA ILE A 108 -51.61 -5.79 39.29
C ILE A 108 -50.24 -5.34 39.79
N VAL A 109 -49.22 -5.54 38.97
CA VAL A 109 -47.87 -5.01 39.21
C VAL A 109 -47.55 -3.97 38.14
N ASN A 110 -47.57 -2.70 38.52
CA ASN A 110 -47.15 -1.58 37.68
C ASN A 110 -45.76 -1.11 38.07
N ALA A 111 -44.73 -1.59 37.36
CA ALA A 111 -43.33 -1.28 37.63
C ALA A 111 -42.91 0.11 37.15
N GLY A 112 -43.74 0.82 36.36
CA GLY A 112 -43.44 2.15 35.84
C GLY A 112 -42.19 2.22 34.94
N GLY A 113 -41.72 1.08 34.41
CA GLY A 113 -40.51 0.97 33.60
C GLY A 113 -39.21 1.04 34.40
N LEU A 114 -39.27 0.95 35.73
CA LEU A 114 -38.08 0.94 36.58
C LEU A 114 -37.36 -0.41 36.53
N ALA A 115 -36.09 -0.40 36.13
CA ALA A 115 -35.25 -1.59 36.04
C ALA A 115 -35.01 -2.29 37.40
N GLY A 116 -35.11 -1.54 38.51
CA GLY A 116 -34.94 -2.06 39.87
C GLY A 116 -36.19 -2.68 40.50
N VAL A 117 -37.30 -2.83 39.76
CA VAL A 117 -38.49 -3.56 40.22
C VAL A 117 -38.45 -4.98 39.66
N GLU A 118 -38.26 -5.97 40.54
CA GLU A 118 -38.24 -7.39 40.19
C GLU A 118 -39.60 -8.03 40.49
N LEU A 119 -40.20 -8.66 39.48
CA LEU A 119 -41.35 -9.53 39.67
C LEU A 119 -40.85 -10.92 40.06
N ASP A 120 -41.17 -11.37 41.27
CA ASP A 120 -40.62 -12.58 41.88
C ASP A 120 -41.72 -13.62 42.17
N TYR A 121 -41.79 -14.67 41.35
CA TYR A 121 -42.64 -15.84 41.58
C TYR A 121 -41.88 -17.06 42.11
N SER A 122 -40.68 -16.88 42.69
CA SER A 122 -39.85 -17.99 43.17
C SER A 122 -40.51 -18.87 44.23
N GLN A 123 -41.55 -18.38 44.89
CA GLN A 123 -42.28 -19.10 45.94
C GLN A 123 -43.60 -19.74 45.44
N ALA A 124 -43.91 -19.62 44.16
CA ALA A 124 -45.14 -20.16 43.60
C ALA A 124 -45.19 -21.70 43.69
N GLY A 125 -46.39 -22.25 43.91
CA GLY A 125 -46.65 -23.67 44.11
C GLY A 125 -46.70 -24.53 42.84
N ASP A 126 -46.71 -23.92 41.65
CA ASP A 126 -46.73 -24.58 40.34
C ASP A 126 -46.00 -23.71 39.29
N ALA A 127 -45.84 -24.23 38.07
CA ALA A 127 -45.20 -23.53 36.96
C ALA A 127 -45.93 -22.26 36.54
N VAL A 128 -45.15 -21.22 36.28
CA VAL A 128 -45.59 -19.87 35.96
C VAL A 128 -45.54 -19.66 34.44
N SER A 129 -46.52 -18.93 33.90
CA SER A 129 -46.53 -18.54 32.49
C SER A 129 -46.65 -17.02 32.35
N ILE A 130 -45.57 -16.36 31.95
CA ILE A 130 -45.50 -14.91 31.80
C ILE A 130 -45.40 -14.54 30.32
N ARG A 131 -46.15 -13.50 29.94
CA ARG A 131 -45.97 -12.82 28.66
C ARG A 131 -46.00 -11.32 28.88
N LEU A 132 -44.84 -10.69 28.73
CA LEU A 132 -44.70 -9.25 28.61
C LEU A 132 -45.20 -8.83 27.20
N GLN A 133 -45.76 -7.63 27.08
CA GLN A 133 -46.32 -7.15 25.82
C GLN A 133 -45.22 -6.58 24.92
N VAL A 134 -45.32 -6.85 23.61
CA VAL A 134 -44.40 -6.31 22.60
C VAL A 134 -44.88 -4.94 22.08
N GLU A 135 -46.19 -4.70 22.09
CA GLU A 135 -46.81 -3.45 21.64
C GLU A 135 -47.23 -2.59 22.83
N LEU A 136 -47.11 -1.26 22.66
CA LEU A 136 -47.58 -0.27 23.62
C LEU A 136 -49.11 -0.12 23.52
N ASP A 137 -49.76 0.13 24.65
CA ASP A 137 -51.15 0.58 24.65
C ASP A 137 -51.29 2.04 24.18
N ALA A 138 -52.52 2.56 24.20
CA ALA A 138 -52.81 3.93 23.74
C ALA A 138 -52.13 5.02 24.61
N ASP A 139 -51.75 4.68 25.84
CA ASP A 139 -51.12 5.57 26.80
C ASP A 139 -49.59 5.38 26.85
N GLY A 140 -49.04 4.46 26.02
CA GLY A 140 -47.61 4.22 25.88
C GLY A 140 -47.04 3.18 26.85
N HIS A 141 -47.88 2.42 27.57
CA HIS A 141 -47.46 1.39 28.52
C HIS A 141 -47.43 -0.01 27.90
N ARG A 142 -46.53 -0.88 28.38
CA ARG A 142 -46.48 -2.30 28.00
C ARG A 142 -47.29 -3.12 29.00
N ILE A 143 -48.40 -3.72 28.58
CA ILE A 143 -49.30 -4.49 29.46
C ILE A 143 -49.18 -6.01 29.21
N GLY A 144 -48.41 -6.68 30.06
CA GLY A 144 -48.27 -8.13 30.10
C GLY A 144 -49.31 -8.83 30.97
N ARG A 145 -49.24 -10.17 30.97
CA ARG A 145 -50.01 -11.05 31.85
C ARG A 145 -49.15 -12.17 32.42
N ALA A 146 -49.40 -12.56 33.67
CA ALA A 146 -48.84 -13.75 34.29
C ALA A 146 -49.95 -14.73 34.68
N ARG A 147 -49.73 -16.03 34.50
CA ARG A 147 -50.37 -17.04 35.36
C ARG A 147 -49.34 -17.37 36.43
N ASP A 148 -49.66 -16.99 37.65
CA ASP A 148 -48.83 -16.93 38.85
C ASP A 148 -48.45 -18.29 39.47
N GLY A 149 -49.14 -19.37 39.10
CA GLY A 149 -48.90 -20.71 39.65
C GLY A 149 -49.56 -20.96 41.00
N ASP A 150 -50.01 -19.91 41.70
CA ASP A 150 -50.73 -19.98 42.98
C ASP A 150 -52.26 -19.79 42.83
N GLY A 151 -52.71 -19.30 41.66
CA GLY A 151 -54.10 -19.27 41.26
C GLY A 151 -54.62 -17.87 40.96
N GLY A 152 -54.48 -17.44 39.72
CA GLY A 152 -55.10 -16.23 39.18
C GLY A 152 -54.46 -15.81 37.86
N VAL A 153 -54.74 -14.60 37.40
CA VAL A 153 -54.08 -13.98 36.24
C VAL A 153 -53.71 -12.53 36.56
N ASP A 154 -52.42 -12.32 36.77
CA ASP A 154 -51.90 -10.98 37.07
C ASP A 154 -51.77 -10.13 35.81
N THR A 155 -51.91 -8.82 36.01
CA THR A 155 -51.65 -7.79 35.01
C THR A 155 -50.31 -7.13 35.31
N LEU A 156 -49.41 -7.18 34.32
CA LEU A 156 -48.06 -6.63 34.45
C LEU A 156 -47.95 -5.37 33.62
N ILE A 157 -47.55 -4.24 34.21
CA ILE A 157 -47.39 -2.98 33.48
C ILE A 157 -45.93 -2.55 33.58
N ASP A 158 -45.28 -2.43 32.43
CA ASP A 158 -43.88 -2.03 32.27
C ASP A 158 -42.85 -2.79 33.11
N VAL A 159 -43.13 -4.06 33.41
CA VAL A 159 -42.16 -4.96 34.06
C VAL A 159 -41.02 -5.27 33.09
N LEU A 160 -39.77 -5.21 33.58
CA LEU A 160 -38.54 -5.52 32.83
C LEU A 160 -37.73 -6.66 33.45
N ARG A 161 -37.90 -6.93 34.74
CA ARG A 161 -37.11 -7.91 35.48
C ARG A 161 -38.01 -8.95 36.11
N VAL A 162 -37.77 -10.23 35.78
CA VAL A 162 -38.67 -11.33 36.12
C VAL A 162 -37.89 -12.53 36.64
N ARG A 163 -38.36 -13.10 37.75
CA ARG A 163 -37.96 -14.39 38.27
C ARG A 163 -39.16 -15.34 38.27
N GLY A 164 -38.98 -16.50 37.63
CA GLY A 164 -39.97 -17.57 37.61
C GLY A 164 -40.04 -18.36 38.92
N SER A 165 -40.86 -19.41 38.93
CA SER A 165 -40.92 -20.40 39.99
C SER A 165 -39.77 -21.41 39.89
N ASP A 166 -39.64 -22.30 40.87
CA ASP A 166 -38.70 -23.43 40.77
C ASP A 166 -39.18 -24.56 39.84
N PHE A 167 -40.38 -24.45 39.26
CA PHE A 167 -40.94 -25.39 38.28
C PHE A 167 -40.60 -24.97 36.84
N SER A 168 -40.99 -25.79 35.85
CA SER A 168 -40.68 -25.53 34.44
C SER A 168 -41.57 -24.43 33.86
N ASP A 169 -41.06 -23.21 33.83
CA ASP A 169 -41.82 -22.03 33.48
C ASP A 169 -41.83 -21.74 31.97
N ARG A 170 -42.76 -20.87 31.55
CA ARG A 170 -42.76 -20.27 30.21
C ARG A 170 -42.76 -18.75 30.32
N LEU A 171 -41.63 -18.13 30.02
CA LEU A 171 -41.44 -16.69 30.17
C LEU A 171 -41.17 -16.04 28.81
N ILE A 172 -41.94 -15.01 28.47
CA ILE A 172 -41.84 -14.28 27.19
C ILE A 172 -41.68 -12.79 27.48
N GLY A 173 -40.59 -12.21 26.99
CA GLY A 173 -40.26 -10.78 27.02
C GLY A 173 -41.10 -9.94 26.05
N GLY A 174 -40.93 -8.63 26.17
CA GLY A 174 -41.59 -7.59 25.41
C GLY A 174 -40.66 -7.01 24.33
N SER A 175 -40.84 -5.72 24.05
CA SER A 175 -40.00 -4.97 23.09
C SER A 175 -38.84 -4.20 23.73
N GLY A 176 -38.71 -4.24 25.06
CA GLY A 176 -37.66 -3.56 25.82
C GLY A 176 -36.53 -4.51 26.24
N ASP A 177 -35.54 -3.97 26.95
CA ASP A 177 -34.41 -4.74 27.47
C ASP A 177 -34.84 -5.50 28.73
N ASP A 178 -35.26 -6.75 28.57
CA ASP A 178 -35.79 -7.55 29.68
C ASP A 178 -34.69 -8.42 30.32
N THR A 179 -34.75 -8.58 31.65
CA THR A 179 -33.88 -9.47 32.42
C THR A 179 -34.66 -10.61 33.03
N PHE A 180 -34.26 -11.84 32.70
CA PHE A 180 -34.82 -13.06 33.25
C PHE A 180 -33.83 -13.71 34.21
N LEU A 181 -34.30 -14.02 35.41
CA LEU A 181 -33.52 -14.69 36.43
C LEU A 181 -33.78 -16.19 36.37
N GLY A 182 -32.73 -16.96 36.11
CA GLY A 182 -32.81 -18.41 36.00
C GLY A 182 -33.11 -19.07 37.33
N SER A 183 -34.25 -19.75 37.42
CA SER A 183 -34.69 -20.50 38.61
C SER A 183 -34.23 -21.97 38.55
N LEU A 184 -34.74 -22.85 39.41
CA LEU A 184 -34.34 -24.27 39.38
C LEU A 184 -35.00 -25.10 38.26
N GLY A 185 -36.07 -24.57 37.67
CA GLY A 185 -36.90 -25.20 36.65
C GLY A 185 -36.19 -25.53 35.34
N GLY A 186 -36.91 -26.21 34.44
CA GLY A 186 -36.50 -26.39 33.05
C GLY A 186 -37.33 -25.45 32.17
N ASP A 187 -36.84 -24.24 31.98
CA ASP A 187 -37.68 -23.13 31.57
C ASP A 187 -37.66 -22.91 30.06
N THR A 188 -38.73 -22.34 29.50
CA THR A 188 -38.78 -21.86 28.12
C THR A 188 -38.83 -20.34 28.10
N LEU A 189 -37.74 -19.71 27.67
CA LEU A 189 -37.53 -18.27 27.73
C LEU A 189 -37.48 -17.69 26.31
N LEU A 190 -38.15 -16.56 26.08
CA LEU A 190 -38.12 -15.86 24.79
C LEU A 190 -37.94 -14.36 25.06
N GLY A 191 -36.79 -13.78 24.72
CA GLY A 191 -36.52 -12.35 24.96
C GLY A 191 -37.39 -11.40 24.12
N ALA A 192 -37.79 -11.83 22.91
CA ALA A 192 -38.50 -11.00 21.93
C ALA A 192 -37.66 -9.81 21.41
N GLY A 193 -38.05 -8.55 21.63
CA GLY A 193 -37.29 -7.37 21.21
C GLY A 193 -36.26 -6.94 22.25
N GLY A 194 -35.45 -5.91 21.95
CA GLY A 194 -34.48 -5.36 22.90
C GLY A 194 -33.26 -6.24 23.17
N SER A 195 -32.35 -5.72 23.99
CA SER A 195 -31.15 -6.40 24.48
C SER A 195 -31.47 -7.13 25.79
N ASN A 196 -31.80 -8.42 25.68
CA ASN A 196 -32.26 -9.21 26.81
C ASN A 196 -31.11 -9.90 27.57
N SER A 197 -31.29 -10.03 28.89
CA SER A 197 -30.34 -10.65 29.81
C SER A 197 -30.93 -11.90 30.48
N LEU A 198 -30.10 -12.94 30.60
CA LEU A 198 -30.40 -14.16 31.32
C LEU A 198 -29.36 -14.36 32.42
N ASP A 199 -29.82 -14.32 33.66
CA ASP A 199 -28.96 -14.21 34.84
C ASP A 199 -29.14 -15.41 35.77
N TYR A 200 -28.07 -16.19 35.97
CA TYR A 200 -28.03 -17.34 36.86
C TYR A 200 -27.31 -17.06 38.19
N ALA A 201 -26.83 -15.84 38.45
CA ALA A 201 -25.99 -15.52 39.60
C ALA A 201 -26.63 -15.88 40.95
N GLY A 202 -27.98 -15.88 41.02
CA GLY A 202 -28.73 -16.25 42.21
C GLY A 202 -28.74 -17.75 42.58
N LEU A 203 -28.22 -18.64 41.74
CA LEU A 203 -28.24 -20.09 41.96
C LEU A 203 -27.05 -20.59 42.79
N ALA A 204 -27.02 -20.22 44.07
CA ALA A 204 -25.91 -20.53 44.98
C ALA A 204 -25.52 -22.03 45.01
N GLY A 205 -24.22 -22.30 44.89
CA GLY A 205 -23.64 -23.65 44.98
C GLY A 205 -23.93 -24.56 43.80
N ARG A 206 -24.44 -24.02 42.69
CA ARG A 206 -24.63 -24.73 41.43
C ARG A 206 -23.61 -24.27 40.39
N THR A 207 -23.69 -24.90 39.23
CA THR A 207 -22.98 -24.52 38.03
C THR A 207 -23.95 -24.60 36.85
N VAL A 208 -23.68 -23.85 35.80
CA VAL A 208 -24.46 -23.80 34.57
C VAL A 208 -23.58 -24.10 33.36
N THR A 209 -24.09 -24.94 32.46
CA THR A 209 -23.50 -25.16 31.13
C THR A 209 -24.41 -24.56 30.07
N VAL A 210 -23.98 -23.46 29.47
CA VAL A 210 -24.69 -22.72 28.43
C VAL A 210 -24.07 -22.99 27.08
N THR A 211 -24.90 -23.38 26.11
CA THR A 211 -24.51 -23.49 24.70
C THR A 211 -25.48 -22.71 23.83
N LEU A 212 -24.93 -21.76 23.08
CA LEU A 212 -25.67 -20.93 22.13
C LEU A 212 -25.55 -21.51 20.71
N SER A 213 -26.62 -21.41 19.93
CA SER A 213 -26.72 -21.92 18.55
C SER A 213 -27.69 -21.10 17.69
N GLY A 214 -27.40 -20.98 16.39
CA GLY A 214 -28.30 -20.33 15.43
C GLY A 214 -28.66 -18.87 15.78
N THR A 215 -29.79 -18.37 15.25
CA THR A 215 -30.30 -17.00 15.44
C THR A 215 -30.77 -16.75 16.89
N GLY A 216 -29.84 -16.71 17.83
CA GLY A 216 -30.08 -16.38 19.24
C GLY A 216 -30.71 -17.49 20.08
N THR A 217 -30.74 -18.75 19.64
CA THR A 217 -31.28 -19.86 20.45
C THR A 217 -30.21 -20.46 21.35
N GLY A 218 -30.56 -20.88 22.55
CA GLY A 218 -29.61 -21.46 23.49
C GLY A 218 -30.22 -22.46 24.45
N ILE A 219 -29.34 -23.24 25.08
CA ILE A 219 -29.67 -24.22 26.11
C ILE A 219 -28.78 -23.96 27.30
N ALA A 220 -29.35 -23.90 28.50
CA ALA A 220 -28.61 -23.85 29.76
C ALA A 220 -28.95 -25.07 30.63
N VAL A 221 -27.94 -25.84 31.00
CA VAL A 221 -28.07 -27.02 31.85
C VAL A 221 -27.52 -26.70 33.24
N LYS A 222 -28.38 -26.77 34.26
CA LYS A 222 -28.03 -26.47 35.66
C LYS A 222 -27.57 -27.75 36.37
N SER A 223 -26.55 -27.68 37.21
CA SER A 223 -26.10 -28.83 38.01
C SER A 223 -26.99 -29.11 39.23
N GLY A 224 -26.75 -30.23 39.93
CA GLY A 224 -27.45 -30.56 41.18
C GLY A 224 -28.92 -30.98 41.02
N GLY A 225 -29.33 -31.44 39.83
CA GLY A 225 -30.71 -31.81 39.52
C GLY A 225 -31.61 -30.63 39.14
N GLY A 226 -31.04 -29.48 38.77
CA GLY A 226 -31.79 -28.39 38.12
C GLY A 226 -32.25 -28.79 36.72
N GLY A 227 -33.32 -28.17 36.25
CA GLY A 227 -33.84 -28.37 34.90
C GLY A 227 -32.91 -27.87 33.80
N THR A 228 -33.36 -28.03 32.55
CA THR A 228 -32.67 -27.50 31.36
C THR A 228 -33.50 -26.40 30.75
N ASP A 229 -32.94 -25.20 30.68
CA ASP A 229 -33.61 -24.06 30.07
C ASP A 229 -33.37 -24.04 28.57
N ARG A 230 -34.38 -23.59 27.84
CA ARG A 230 -34.34 -23.30 26.42
C ARG A 230 -34.68 -21.85 26.23
N PHE A 231 -33.77 -21.08 25.65
CA PHE A 231 -33.95 -19.64 25.50
C PHE A 231 -33.72 -19.18 24.07
N ILE A 232 -34.30 -18.04 23.71
CA ILE A 232 -34.13 -17.38 22.40
C ILE A 232 -34.02 -15.88 22.58
N ALA A 233 -33.14 -15.22 21.81
CA ALA A 233 -32.95 -13.77 21.75
C ALA A 233 -32.42 -13.16 23.06
N PHE A 234 -31.36 -13.76 23.61
CA PHE A 234 -30.64 -13.26 24.77
C PHE A 234 -29.22 -12.86 24.39
N GLY A 235 -28.90 -11.58 24.60
CA GLY A 235 -27.58 -11.00 24.32
C GLY A 235 -26.65 -11.11 25.52
N VAL A 236 -27.15 -11.06 26.74
CA VAL A 236 -26.34 -11.13 27.96
C VAL A 236 -26.61 -12.44 28.69
N ILE A 237 -25.57 -13.21 28.99
CA ILE A 237 -25.62 -14.43 29.78
C ILE A 237 -24.70 -14.27 30.99
N THR A 238 -25.26 -14.39 32.19
CA THR A 238 -24.52 -14.36 33.45
C THR A 238 -24.58 -15.74 34.11
N GLY A 239 -23.42 -16.28 34.43
CA GLY A 239 -23.22 -17.50 35.20
C GLY A 239 -23.57 -17.38 36.68
N THR A 240 -23.22 -18.41 37.42
CA THR A 240 -23.30 -18.59 38.86
C THR A 240 -21.93 -18.29 39.50
N ASP A 241 -21.84 -18.25 40.83
CA ASP A 241 -20.53 -18.21 41.52
C ASP A 241 -19.78 -19.57 41.54
N GLY A 242 -20.21 -20.53 40.71
CA GLY A 242 -19.63 -21.86 40.58
C GLY A 242 -18.90 -22.04 39.24
N ALA A 243 -18.17 -23.14 39.09
CA ALA A 243 -17.40 -23.43 37.86
C ALA A 243 -18.32 -23.72 36.65
N ASP A 244 -18.53 -22.70 35.83
CA ASP A 244 -19.46 -22.70 34.73
C ASP A 244 -18.82 -23.02 33.38
N SER A 245 -19.66 -23.35 32.40
CA SER A 245 -19.22 -23.52 31.01
C SER A 245 -20.14 -22.74 30.08
N ILE A 246 -19.65 -21.67 29.47
CA ILE A 246 -20.45 -20.78 28.64
C ILE A 246 -19.83 -20.71 27.24
N LYS A 247 -20.59 -21.10 26.22
CA LYS A 247 -20.14 -21.07 24.82
C LYS A 247 -20.98 -20.10 23.99
N GLY A 248 -20.32 -19.07 23.46
CA GLY A 248 -20.86 -18.08 22.55
C GLY A 248 -21.22 -18.61 21.16
N PHE A 249 -21.80 -17.76 20.32
CA PHE A 249 -22.21 -18.10 18.96
C PHE A 249 -21.41 -17.35 17.88
N ALA A 250 -20.89 -18.08 16.88
CA ALA A 250 -20.03 -17.50 15.84
C ALA A 250 -20.78 -16.65 14.80
N GLY A 251 -22.11 -16.76 14.68
CA GLY A 251 -22.90 -16.08 13.64
C GLY A 251 -23.84 -14.99 14.16
N THR A 252 -23.58 -14.44 15.36
CA THR A 252 -24.40 -13.34 15.89
C THR A 252 -24.22 -12.06 15.07
N THR A 253 -25.25 -11.24 15.01
CA THR A 253 -25.24 -9.90 14.39
C THR A 253 -25.21 -8.79 15.43
N GLU A 254 -25.39 -9.13 16.71
CA GLU A 254 -25.40 -8.21 17.84
C GLU A 254 -24.38 -8.66 18.88
N LEU A 255 -23.95 -7.71 19.73
CA LEU A 255 -23.01 -7.99 20.81
C LEU A 255 -23.63 -8.99 21.80
N GLN A 256 -22.91 -10.07 22.05
CA GLN A 256 -23.21 -11.07 23.05
C GLN A 256 -22.22 -10.94 24.21
N VAL A 257 -22.74 -10.76 25.42
CA VAL A 257 -21.96 -10.59 26.65
C VAL A 257 -22.00 -11.89 27.46
N LEU A 258 -20.83 -12.43 27.77
CA LEU A 258 -20.64 -13.69 28.48
C LEU A 258 -19.93 -13.41 29.80
N ARG A 259 -20.58 -13.71 30.93
CA ARG A 259 -20.05 -13.49 32.28
C ARG A 259 -20.02 -14.79 33.04
N GLY A 260 -18.84 -15.17 33.53
CA GLY A 260 -18.66 -16.33 34.42
C GLY A 260 -19.13 -16.06 35.84
N MET A 261 -18.83 -14.85 36.35
CA MET A 261 -18.90 -14.45 37.77
C MET A 261 -17.74 -15.06 38.57
N GLY A 262 -17.96 -15.52 39.80
CA GLY A 262 -16.92 -16.23 40.55
C GLY A 262 -16.87 -17.72 40.19
N GLY A 263 -15.76 -18.38 40.50
CA GLY A 263 -15.60 -19.81 40.18
C GLY A 263 -14.55 -20.03 39.10
N ALA A 264 -14.24 -21.29 38.79
CA ALA A 264 -13.24 -21.63 37.77
C ALA A 264 -13.94 -21.98 36.46
N ASP A 265 -14.17 -20.96 35.63
CA ASP A 265 -15.09 -21.05 34.51
C ASP A 265 -14.41 -21.49 33.22
N THR A 266 -15.20 -21.98 32.27
CA THR A 266 -14.76 -22.25 30.89
C THR A 266 -15.63 -21.46 29.92
N ILE A 267 -15.07 -20.40 29.34
CA ILE A 267 -15.78 -19.51 28.42
C ILE A 267 -15.21 -19.65 27.02
N ASP A 268 -16.05 -20.00 26.05
CA ASP A 268 -15.70 -20.14 24.63
C ASP A 268 -16.31 -18.99 23.82
N GLY A 269 -15.48 -18.05 23.35
CA GLY A 269 -15.90 -16.89 22.55
C GLY A 269 -16.23 -17.22 21.10
N ALA A 270 -16.10 -18.49 20.67
CA ALA A 270 -16.45 -18.97 19.34
C ALA A 270 -15.79 -18.20 18.16
N ASN A 271 -14.62 -17.59 18.40
CA ASN A 271 -13.83 -16.86 17.39
C ASN A 271 -14.58 -15.69 16.74
N ASN A 272 -15.42 -14.99 17.51
CA ASN A 272 -16.22 -13.87 17.01
C ASN A 272 -16.00 -12.63 17.89
N LEU A 273 -15.69 -11.49 17.25
CA LEU A 273 -15.52 -10.20 17.92
C LEU A 273 -16.80 -9.68 18.56
N LEU A 274 -17.97 -10.16 18.14
CA LEU A 274 -19.24 -9.83 18.78
C LEU A 274 -19.52 -10.64 20.06
N ASN A 275 -18.63 -11.56 20.47
CA ASN A 275 -18.76 -12.27 21.75
C ASN A 275 -17.79 -11.67 22.76
N LEU A 276 -18.29 -10.77 23.60
CA LEU A 276 -17.56 -10.11 24.67
C LEU A 276 -17.53 -11.03 25.91
N VAL A 277 -16.33 -11.38 26.37
CA VAL A 277 -16.12 -11.94 27.72
C VAL A 277 -15.93 -10.79 28.70
N ASP A 278 -16.86 -10.68 29.65
CA ASP A 278 -17.01 -9.49 30.47
C ASP A 278 -16.74 -9.76 31.96
N TYR A 279 -15.71 -9.13 32.50
CA TYR A 279 -15.36 -9.16 33.93
C TYR A 279 -15.73 -7.86 34.67
N SER A 280 -16.52 -6.97 34.05
CA SER A 280 -16.81 -5.63 34.60
C SER A 280 -17.55 -5.61 35.94
N LEU A 281 -18.24 -6.70 36.30
CA LEU A 281 -18.91 -6.86 37.60
C LEU A 281 -17.95 -7.28 38.73
N GLY A 282 -16.69 -7.61 38.41
CA GLY A 282 -15.67 -7.97 39.38
C GLY A 282 -15.38 -6.84 40.38
N THR A 283 -15.19 -7.22 41.63
CA THR A 283 -14.94 -6.31 42.76
C THR A 283 -13.44 -6.09 43.05
N GLY A 284 -12.57 -6.63 42.20
CA GLY A 284 -11.12 -6.47 42.29
C GLY A 284 -10.43 -6.68 40.95
N ARG A 285 -9.10 -6.58 40.96
CA ARG A 285 -8.24 -6.74 39.77
C ARG A 285 -8.40 -8.12 39.13
N VAL A 286 -8.48 -8.13 37.81
CA VAL A 286 -8.48 -9.33 36.97
C VAL A 286 -7.19 -9.39 36.15
N SER A 287 -6.72 -10.60 35.88
CA SER A 287 -5.54 -10.85 35.03
C SER A 287 -5.91 -11.79 33.89
N ILE A 288 -5.98 -11.29 32.67
CA ILE A 288 -6.38 -12.02 31.46
C ILE A 288 -5.16 -12.25 30.57
N ASN A 289 -4.98 -13.48 30.09
CA ASN A 289 -3.97 -13.85 29.11
C ASN A 289 -4.56 -14.78 28.05
N LEU A 290 -4.93 -14.21 26.90
CA LEU A 290 -5.54 -14.91 25.77
C LEU A 290 -4.56 -15.82 25.05
N GLY A 291 -3.26 -15.49 25.02
CA GLY A 291 -2.22 -16.37 24.49
C GLY A 291 -2.08 -17.69 25.25
N THR A 292 -2.36 -17.69 26.55
CA THR A 292 -2.41 -18.91 27.39
C THR A 292 -3.82 -19.45 27.60
N GLU A 293 -4.85 -18.78 27.06
CA GLU A 293 -6.26 -19.11 27.26
C GLU A 293 -6.67 -19.15 28.74
N ARG A 294 -6.19 -18.18 29.54
CA ARG A 294 -6.45 -18.11 31.00
C ARG A 294 -6.88 -16.73 31.46
N ALA A 295 -7.74 -16.68 32.46
CA ALA A 295 -7.97 -15.49 33.27
C ALA A 295 -7.98 -15.82 34.76
N THR A 296 -7.50 -14.91 35.60
CA THR A 296 -7.68 -14.97 37.05
C THR A 296 -8.64 -13.87 37.44
N ASP A 297 -9.82 -14.24 37.92
CA ASP A 297 -10.88 -13.34 38.35
C ASP A 297 -10.53 -12.64 39.69
N ASP A 298 -11.46 -11.82 40.20
CA ASP A 298 -11.30 -11.13 41.48
C ASP A 298 -11.46 -12.07 42.70
N SER A 299 -12.07 -13.25 42.52
CA SER A 299 -12.15 -14.31 43.54
C SER A 299 -10.83 -15.09 43.70
N GLY A 300 -9.92 -14.97 42.74
CA GLY A 300 -8.65 -15.70 42.65
C GLY A 300 -8.78 -17.08 42.00
N SER A 301 -9.93 -17.36 41.39
CA SER A 301 -10.19 -18.56 40.60
C SER A 301 -9.55 -18.42 39.21
N LEU A 302 -9.28 -19.57 38.57
CA LEU A 302 -8.59 -19.62 37.28
C LEU A 302 -9.54 -20.11 36.20
N ASP A 303 -9.94 -19.20 35.32
CA ASP A 303 -10.81 -19.46 34.18
C ASP A 303 -10.02 -19.93 32.97
N VAL A 304 -10.71 -20.66 32.09
CA VAL A 304 -10.24 -21.12 30.80
C VAL A 304 -10.99 -20.35 29.71
N LEU A 305 -10.25 -19.59 28.90
CA LEU A 305 -10.79 -18.73 27.84
C LEU A 305 -10.45 -19.28 26.46
N GLN A 306 -11.41 -19.91 25.79
CA GLN A 306 -11.20 -20.53 24.48
C GLN A 306 -11.73 -19.61 23.37
N ASN A 307 -10.98 -19.47 22.27
CA ASN A 307 -11.46 -18.76 21.08
C ASN A 307 -12.00 -17.33 21.35
N VAL A 308 -11.51 -16.69 22.41
CA VAL A 308 -11.95 -15.35 22.83
C VAL A 308 -11.15 -14.32 22.03
N LEU A 309 -11.87 -13.35 21.45
CA LEU A 309 -11.29 -12.22 20.73
C LEU A 309 -11.71 -10.86 21.29
N HIS A 310 -12.72 -10.80 22.16
CA HIS A 310 -13.24 -9.55 22.71
C HIS A 310 -13.38 -9.70 24.22
N VAL A 311 -12.72 -8.82 24.98
CA VAL A 311 -12.70 -8.87 26.45
C VAL A 311 -12.87 -7.49 27.07
N ARG A 312 -13.47 -7.48 28.26
CA ARG A 312 -13.50 -6.32 29.15
C ARG A 312 -13.05 -6.72 30.55
N GLY A 313 -12.16 -5.92 31.13
CA GLY A 313 -11.71 -6.07 32.51
C GLY A 313 -12.73 -5.62 33.56
N SER A 314 -12.32 -5.68 34.82
CA SER A 314 -13.03 -5.09 35.96
C SER A 314 -12.91 -3.56 35.97
N ALA A 315 -13.52 -2.88 36.94
CA ALA A 315 -13.31 -1.44 37.13
C ALA A 315 -11.96 -1.08 37.82
N TYR A 316 -11.13 -2.07 38.14
CA TYR A 316 -9.86 -1.94 38.87
C TYR A 316 -8.65 -2.10 37.94
N ASP A 317 -7.44 -1.92 38.48
CA ASP A 317 -6.18 -1.95 37.72
C ASP A 317 -5.88 -3.35 37.14
N ASP A 318 -6.34 -3.62 35.93
CA ASP A 318 -6.27 -4.94 35.30
C ASP A 318 -4.97 -5.18 34.53
N LEU A 319 -4.67 -6.45 34.26
CA LEU A 319 -3.60 -6.86 33.34
C LEU A 319 -4.19 -7.75 32.25
N ILE A 320 -4.16 -7.29 31.01
CA ILE A 320 -4.76 -7.98 29.86
C ILE A 320 -3.69 -8.17 28.80
N THR A 321 -3.43 -9.43 28.44
CA THR A 321 -2.48 -9.83 27.40
C THR A 321 -3.21 -10.61 26.32
N GLY A 322 -3.08 -10.16 25.07
CA GLY A 322 -3.62 -10.80 23.88
C GLY A 322 -2.82 -12.01 23.41
N SER A 323 -3.11 -12.45 22.19
CA SER A 323 -2.57 -13.65 21.57
C SER A 323 -1.77 -13.31 20.30
N GLY A 324 -1.78 -14.20 19.30
CA GLY A 324 -1.23 -13.92 17.97
C GLY A 324 -2.32 -13.60 16.94
N ARG A 325 -3.52 -13.23 17.39
CA ARG A 325 -4.71 -12.97 16.58
C ARG A 325 -5.16 -11.53 16.86
N GLY A 326 -6.03 -10.97 16.01
CA GLY A 326 -6.54 -9.62 16.25
C GLY A 326 -7.64 -9.62 17.32
N GLU A 327 -7.38 -8.98 18.46
CA GLU A 327 -8.30 -8.88 19.59
C GLU A 327 -8.84 -7.47 19.81
N TYR A 328 -9.98 -7.38 20.50
CA TYR A 328 -10.67 -6.15 20.84
C TYR A 328 -10.80 -6.02 22.36
N PHE A 329 -10.20 -4.98 22.92
CA PHE A 329 -10.19 -4.71 24.35
C PHE A 329 -11.09 -3.51 24.66
N ASP A 330 -12.13 -3.74 25.44
CA ASP A 330 -12.93 -2.66 26.01
C ASP A 330 -12.23 -2.11 27.26
N ALA A 331 -11.88 -0.83 27.22
CA ALA A 331 -11.22 -0.17 28.33
C ALA A 331 -12.17 0.06 29.52
N SER A 332 -11.66 -0.08 30.74
CA SER A 332 -12.40 0.15 31.98
C SER A 332 -11.93 1.40 32.72
N LEU A 333 -12.35 1.60 33.97
CA LEU A 333 -12.01 2.78 34.77
C LEU A 333 -10.65 2.71 35.47
N GLY A 334 -10.06 1.50 35.59
CA GLY A 334 -8.82 1.22 36.31
C GLY A 334 -7.58 1.87 35.69
N SER A 335 -6.41 1.66 36.30
CA SER A 335 -5.11 1.91 35.66
C SER A 335 -4.62 0.61 35.05
N ASP A 336 -5.07 0.32 33.83
CA ASP A 336 -4.95 -0.99 33.24
C ASP A 336 -3.65 -1.13 32.44
N THR A 337 -3.23 -2.36 32.20
CA THR A 337 -2.11 -2.68 31.31
C THR A 337 -2.57 -3.65 30.22
N TYR A 338 -2.49 -3.20 28.97
CA TYR A 338 -2.82 -3.98 27.78
C TYR A 338 -1.56 -4.38 27.01
N ALA A 339 -1.48 -5.61 26.53
CA ALA A 339 -0.43 -6.04 25.62
C ALA A 339 -1.08 -6.85 24.49
N GLY A 340 -1.16 -6.30 23.28
CA GLY A 340 -1.89 -6.94 22.16
C GLY A 340 -1.26 -8.26 21.71
N GLY A 341 0.07 -8.31 21.62
CA GLY A 341 0.76 -9.50 21.13
C GLY A 341 1.01 -9.38 19.62
N GLY A 342 0.54 -10.32 18.83
CA GLY A 342 0.59 -10.25 17.36
C GLY A 342 -0.81 -10.27 16.76
N GLY A 343 -0.97 -9.82 15.52
CA GLY A 343 -2.29 -9.57 14.93
C GLY A 343 -2.65 -8.09 15.03
N THR A 344 -3.84 -7.72 14.53
CA THR A 344 -4.34 -6.33 14.58
C THR A 344 -5.25 -6.17 15.78
N ASP A 345 -4.72 -5.58 16.84
CA ASP A 345 -5.42 -5.42 18.12
C ASP A 345 -6.02 -4.02 18.27
N THR A 346 -7.23 -3.96 18.82
CA THR A 346 -7.98 -2.74 19.11
C THR A 346 -8.09 -2.51 20.60
N LEU A 347 -7.77 -1.31 21.06
CA LEU A 347 -8.11 -0.82 22.40
C LEU A 347 -9.15 0.29 22.28
N SER A 348 -10.37 0.00 22.75
CA SER A 348 -11.50 0.91 22.62
C SER A 348 -11.88 1.56 23.93
N TYR A 349 -12.00 2.89 23.91
CA TYR A 349 -12.54 3.69 25.01
C TYR A 349 -14.01 4.10 24.77
N ALA A 350 -14.65 3.60 23.70
CA ALA A 350 -15.98 4.00 23.27
C ALA A 350 -17.05 3.79 24.36
N GLY A 351 -16.89 2.77 25.20
CA GLY A 351 -17.81 2.45 26.30
C GLY A 351 -17.77 3.43 27.49
N LEU A 352 -16.79 4.33 27.56
CA LEU A 352 -16.60 5.25 28.69
C LEU A 352 -17.43 6.55 28.52
N ALA A 353 -18.75 6.41 28.60
CA ALA A 353 -19.68 7.52 28.40
C ALA A 353 -19.38 8.76 29.30
N GLY A 354 -19.41 9.95 28.70
CA GLY A 354 -19.23 11.24 29.39
C GLY A 354 -17.79 11.55 29.80
N ARG A 355 -16.81 10.80 29.30
CA ARG A 355 -15.38 10.99 29.58
C ARG A 355 -14.63 11.39 28.33
N THR A 356 -13.42 11.90 28.51
CA THR A 356 -12.44 12.11 27.43
C THR A 356 -11.14 11.38 27.74
N VAL A 357 -10.37 11.10 26.69
CA VAL A 357 -9.07 10.44 26.77
C VAL A 357 -7.95 11.27 26.15
N THR A 358 -6.75 11.10 26.69
CA THR A 358 -5.53 11.63 26.09
C THR A 358 -4.55 10.48 25.85
N VAL A 359 -4.37 10.13 24.59
CA VAL A 359 -3.47 9.09 24.11
C VAL A 359 -2.11 9.70 23.78
N ARG A 360 -1.04 9.02 24.19
CA ARG A 360 0.34 9.35 23.78
C ARG A 360 1.10 8.08 23.43
N LEU A 361 1.54 7.98 22.18
CA LEU A 361 2.40 6.90 21.69
C LEU A 361 3.88 7.13 21.98
N THR A 362 4.64 6.05 22.14
CA THR A 362 6.09 6.02 22.36
C THR A 362 6.81 5.25 21.24
N ALA A 363 8.15 5.30 21.24
CA ALA A 363 8.98 4.81 20.14
C ALA A 363 8.97 3.32 19.89
N ASP A 364 8.53 2.55 20.87
CA ASP A 364 8.45 1.10 20.88
C ASP A 364 7.05 0.58 20.49
N GLY A 365 6.17 1.43 19.96
CA GLY A 365 4.78 1.07 19.67
C GLY A 365 3.94 0.84 20.93
N ALA A 366 4.44 1.29 22.09
CA ALA A 366 3.69 1.37 23.33
C ALA A 366 3.05 2.75 23.50
N GLY A 367 2.25 2.90 24.55
CA GLY A 367 1.65 4.20 24.87
C GLY A 367 0.99 4.26 26.22
N THR A 368 0.51 5.46 26.53
CA THR A 368 -0.28 5.74 27.73
C THR A 368 -1.57 6.43 27.37
N VAL A 369 -2.65 6.11 28.08
CA VAL A 369 -3.93 6.79 27.95
C VAL A 369 -4.34 7.36 29.30
N ALA A 370 -4.54 8.68 29.36
CA ALA A 370 -5.10 9.34 30.54
C ALA A 370 -6.60 9.53 30.35
N LYS A 371 -7.40 9.00 31.28
CA LYS A 371 -8.87 9.10 31.27
C LYS A 371 -9.34 10.24 32.18
N SER A 372 -10.32 11.03 31.74
CA SER A 372 -10.94 12.03 32.63
C SER A 372 -11.70 11.33 33.77
N GLY A 373 -11.27 11.52 35.02
CA GLY A 373 -11.91 10.91 36.19
C GLY A 373 -11.69 9.40 36.35
N GLY A 374 -10.61 8.84 35.78
CA GLY A 374 -10.22 7.43 35.88
C GLY A 374 -8.72 7.23 36.09
N GLY A 375 -8.29 5.97 36.10
CA GLY A 375 -6.87 5.59 36.10
C GLY A 375 -6.17 5.92 34.79
N ALA A 376 -4.85 5.75 34.76
CA ALA A 376 -4.05 5.93 33.55
C ALA A 376 -3.58 4.57 33.04
N ASP A 377 -3.89 4.28 31.78
CA ASP A 377 -3.59 2.99 31.18
C ASP A 377 -2.23 3.00 30.50
N ARG A 378 -1.68 1.79 30.36
CA ARG A 378 -0.50 1.50 29.55
C ARG A 378 -0.85 0.44 28.52
N PHE A 379 -0.34 0.59 27.31
CA PHE A 379 -0.51 -0.42 26.29
C PHE A 379 0.76 -0.65 25.48
N ALA A 380 0.89 -1.82 24.87
CA ALA A 380 1.92 -2.16 23.90
C ALA A 380 1.36 -3.11 22.84
N GLY A 381 1.83 -2.98 21.60
CA GLY A 381 1.40 -3.84 20.49
C GLY A 381 -0.09 -3.67 20.12
N ILE A 382 -0.65 -2.47 20.32
CA ILE A 382 -2.01 -2.14 19.91
C ILE A 382 -1.95 -1.39 18.58
N HIS A 383 -2.80 -1.79 17.63
CA HIS A 383 -2.81 -1.27 16.26
C HIS A 383 -3.96 -0.30 16.00
N VAL A 384 -5.05 -0.39 16.76
CA VAL A 384 -6.20 0.52 16.66
C VAL A 384 -6.51 1.09 18.03
N ILE A 385 -6.60 2.41 18.12
CA ILE A 385 -7.00 3.10 19.35
C ILE A 385 -8.26 3.90 19.05
N GLU A 386 -9.33 3.58 19.78
CA GLU A 386 -10.60 4.29 19.66
C GLU A 386 -10.83 5.17 20.89
N GLY A 387 -11.15 6.44 20.63
CA GLY A 387 -11.54 7.42 21.64
C GLY A 387 -12.89 7.10 22.30
N THR A 388 -13.43 8.08 22.99
CA THR A 388 -14.79 8.08 23.54
C THR A 388 -15.73 8.84 22.60
N ALA A 389 -16.97 9.09 23.01
CA ALA A 389 -17.86 10.02 22.30
C ALA A 389 -17.67 11.51 22.73
N GLY A 390 -16.58 11.82 23.45
CA GLY A 390 -16.23 13.16 23.92
C GLY A 390 -15.01 13.71 23.19
N GLY A 391 -14.67 14.99 23.42
CA GLY A 391 -13.52 15.61 22.75
C GLY A 391 -12.17 15.13 23.29
N ASP A 392 -11.51 14.27 22.52
CA ASP A 392 -10.30 13.55 22.88
C ASP A 392 -9.02 14.17 22.33
N ILE A 393 -7.88 13.70 22.84
CA ILE A 393 -6.56 14.08 22.34
C ILE A 393 -5.80 12.82 21.95
N LEU A 394 -5.62 12.58 20.65
CA LEU A 394 -4.92 11.42 20.12
C LEU A 394 -3.58 11.85 19.52
N LYS A 395 -2.46 11.42 20.12
CA LYS A 395 -1.12 11.77 19.64
C LYS A 395 -0.35 10.56 19.16
N GLY A 396 -0.09 10.55 17.86
CA GLY A 396 0.80 9.64 17.18
C GLY A 396 2.26 9.77 17.63
N PHE A 397 3.12 8.93 17.08
CA PHE A 397 4.56 8.97 17.35
C PHE A 397 5.37 9.15 16.06
N ALA A 398 6.31 10.10 16.06
CA ALA A 398 7.06 10.49 14.87
C ALA A 398 7.97 9.38 14.33
N GLY A 399 8.48 8.50 15.20
CA GLY A 399 9.31 7.34 14.82
C GLY A 399 8.55 6.02 14.87
N ALA A 400 7.26 6.03 14.51
CA ALA A 400 6.45 4.82 14.46
C ALA A 400 7.11 3.77 13.55
N THR A 401 7.08 2.51 13.95
CA THR A 401 7.61 1.38 13.16
C THR A 401 6.50 0.46 12.64
N GLN A 402 5.26 0.74 13.02
CA GLN A 402 4.07 -0.04 12.69
C GLN A 402 2.90 0.92 12.45
N VAL A 403 1.96 0.48 11.63
CA VAL A 403 0.74 1.23 11.37
C VAL A 403 -0.13 1.25 12.62
N THR A 404 -0.55 2.45 13.05
CA THR A 404 -1.49 2.68 14.15
C THR A 404 -2.67 3.49 13.64
N LEU A 405 -3.89 2.96 13.78
CA LEU A 405 -5.13 3.63 13.42
C LEU A 405 -5.64 4.40 14.63
N LEU A 406 -5.95 5.68 14.40
CA LEU A 406 -6.47 6.61 15.40
C LEU A 406 -7.92 6.94 15.04
N ARG A 407 -8.86 6.56 15.91
CA ARG A 407 -10.29 6.86 15.76
C ARG A 407 -10.73 7.78 16.89
N GLY A 408 -11.11 9.01 16.56
CA GLY A 408 -11.69 9.94 17.53
C GLY A 408 -13.11 9.54 17.98
N LEU A 409 -13.87 8.94 17.06
CA LEU A 409 -15.30 8.65 17.18
C LEU A 409 -16.15 9.93 17.14
N GLY A 410 -16.91 10.23 18.19
CA GLY A 410 -17.75 11.43 18.23
C GLY A 410 -17.15 12.45 19.17
N GLY A 411 -17.43 13.73 18.96
CA GLY A 411 -16.84 14.79 19.79
C GLY A 411 -16.15 15.85 18.95
N ILE A 412 -15.31 16.66 19.58
CA ILE A 412 -14.38 17.56 18.88
C ILE A 412 -12.99 17.12 19.31
N ASP A 413 -12.33 16.36 18.46
CA ASP A 413 -11.07 15.71 18.79
C ASP A 413 -9.87 16.52 18.33
N SER A 414 -8.75 16.35 19.02
CA SER A 414 -7.45 16.88 18.62
C SER A 414 -6.53 15.73 18.29
N ILE A 415 -6.27 15.53 17.00
CA ILE A 415 -5.54 14.38 16.48
C ILE A 415 -4.22 14.86 15.85
N ASP A 416 -3.11 14.33 16.35
CA ASP A 416 -1.77 14.61 15.85
C ASP A 416 -1.16 13.34 15.24
N GLY A 417 -1.01 13.30 13.91
CA GLY A 417 -0.40 12.17 13.19
C GLY A 417 1.13 12.12 13.34
N ALA A 418 1.72 13.07 14.07
CA ALA A 418 3.16 13.18 14.30
C ALA A 418 4.00 13.23 13.01
N GLY A 419 3.37 13.61 11.90
CA GLY A 419 4.01 13.81 10.62
C GLY A 419 4.64 12.55 10.09
N ASN A 420 3.93 11.43 10.00
CA ASN A 420 4.29 10.27 9.18
C ASN A 420 3.03 9.52 8.71
N VAL A 421 3.18 8.61 7.74
CA VAL A 421 2.06 7.86 7.14
C VAL A 421 1.67 6.61 7.93
N LEU A 422 2.39 6.27 8.99
CA LEU A 422 2.11 5.10 9.82
C LEU A 422 1.12 5.40 10.95
N ASN A 423 0.93 6.67 11.33
CA ASN A 423 -0.16 7.09 12.20
C ASN A 423 -1.34 7.51 11.32
N VAL A 424 -2.28 6.58 11.12
CA VAL A 424 -3.38 6.71 10.18
C VAL A 424 -4.62 7.20 10.91
N LEU A 425 -5.23 8.28 10.41
CA LEU A 425 -6.53 8.75 10.88
C LEU A 425 -7.63 7.91 10.21
N ASP A 426 -8.51 7.29 11.00
CA ASP A 426 -9.51 6.36 10.47
C ASP A 426 -10.95 6.82 10.75
N TYR A 427 -11.69 7.11 9.67
CA TYR A 427 -13.11 7.44 9.67
C TYR A 427 -13.98 6.37 8.99
N SER A 428 -13.49 5.15 8.81
CA SER A 428 -14.22 4.05 8.16
C SER A 428 -15.57 3.70 8.81
N GLY A 429 -15.71 3.97 10.11
CA GLY A 429 -16.95 3.78 10.87
C GLY A 429 -17.93 4.96 10.80
N SER A 430 -17.55 6.08 10.19
CA SER A 430 -18.35 7.31 10.17
C SER A 430 -19.37 7.34 9.02
N VAL A 431 -20.23 8.36 9.06
CA VAL A 431 -20.99 8.80 7.88
C VAL A 431 -20.06 9.53 6.91
N ALA A 432 -20.58 10.06 5.80
CA ALA A 432 -19.79 10.88 4.87
C ALA A 432 -19.02 12.00 5.58
N ILE A 433 -17.73 12.10 5.29
CA ILE A 433 -16.80 13.03 5.91
C ILE A 433 -16.22 14.06 4.94
N GLY A 434 -15.73 15.16 5.51
CA GLY A 434 -14.93 16.16 4.79
C GLY A 434 -13.61 16.40 5.51
N VAL A 435 -12.49 15.96 4.94
CA VAL A 435 -11.15 16.13 5.52
C VAL A 435 -10.36 17.15 4.70
N ASN A 436 -9.74 18.10 5.39
CA ASN A 436 -8.85 19.07 4.77
C ASN A 436 -7.57 19.23 5.61
N LEU A 437 -6.52 18.54 5.19
CA LEU A 437 -5.21 18.51 5.85
C LEU A 437 -4.48 19.86 5.73
N THR A 438 -4.76 20.64 4.67
CA THR A 438 -4.25 22.01 4.53
C THR A 438 -4.77 22.94 5.63
N THR A 439 -6.07 22.85 5.96
CA THR A 439 -6.68 23.65 7.03
C THR A 439 -6.55 23.01 8.41
N GLY A 440 -6.21 21.72 8.48
CA GLY A 440 -6.12 20.94 9.71
C GLY A 440 -7.50 20.66 10.32
N VAL A 441 -8.52 20.40 9.50
CA VAL A 441 -9.90 20.18 9.96
C VAL A 441 -10.51 18.96 9.29
N ALA A 442 -11.23 18.14 10.06
CA ALA A 442 -12.12 17.11 9.55
C ALA A 442 -13.54 17.32 10.05
N ALA A 443 -14.53 17.26 9.16
CA ALA A 443 -15.94 17.25 9.50
C ALA A 443 -16.43 15.79 9.46
N ASP A 444 -16.87 15.28 10.61
CA ASP A 444 -17.31 13.88 10.82
C ASP A 444 -18.74 13.59 10.33
N GLY A 445 -19.38 14.56 9.68
CA GLY A 445 -20.77 14.48 9.20
C GLY A 445 -21.84 14.50 10.31
N ALA A 446 -21.46 14.58 11.60
CA ALA A 446 -22.36 14.67 12.75
C ALA A 446 -22.59 16.11 13.25
N GLY A 447 -21.99 17.11 12.59
CA GLY A 447 -22.08 18.53 12.95
C GLY A 447 -20.97 19.02 13.87
N SER A 448 -20.02 18.15 14.20
CA SER A 448 -18.74 18.43 14.88
C SER A 448 -17.61 18.63 13.86
N TYR A 449 -16.46 19.08 14.36
CA TYR A 449 -15.23 19.12 13.59
C TYR A 449 -14.05 18.73 14.47
N ASP A 450 -13.14 17.92 13.93
CA ASP A 450 -11.89 17.55 14.57
C ASP A 450 -10.76 18.47 14.11
N MET A 451 -9.79 18.68 14.99
CA MET A 451 -8.57 19.44 14.71
C MET A 451 -7.42 18.48 14.41
N LEU A 452 -6.87 18.58 13.20
CA LEU A 452 -5.83 17.70 12.69
C LEU A 452 -4.47 18.41 12.66
N TYR A 453 -3.45 17.73 13.15
CA TYR A 453 -2.07 18.21 13.18
C TYR A 453 -1.14 17.16 12.59
N HIS A 454 -0.32 17.55 11.61
CA HIS A 454 0.71 16.66 11.01
C HIS A 454 0.16 15.27 10.60
N VAL A 455 -1.11 15.19 10.21
CA VAL A 455 -1.71 13.95 9.70
C VAL A 455 -1.29 13.82 8.24
N ARG A 456 -0.77 12.65 7.86
CA ARG A 456 -0.33 12.34 6.49
C ARG A 456 -0.98 11.09 5.90
N ALA A 457 -1.86 10.42 6.65
CA ALA A 457 -2.57 9.23 6.20
C ALA A 457 -4.00 9.20 6.73
N VAL A 458 -4.97 8.96 5.85
CA VAL A 458 -6.41 9.00 6.18
C VAL A 458 -7.16 7.85 5.51
N VAL A 459 -8.05 7.19 6.26
CA VAL A 459 -9.04 6.24 5.75
C VAL A 459 -10.41 6.91 5.73
N GLY A 460 -11.06 6.90 4.56
CA GLY A 460 -12.41 7.42 4.37
C GLY A 460 -13.51 6.58 4.98
N SER A 461 -14.71 7.16 5.04
CA SER A 461 -15.95 6.45 5.31
C SER A 461 -16.37 5.60 4.10
N ARG A 462 -17.41 4.77 4.23
CA ARG A 462 -17.99 4.03 3.09
C ARG A 462 -18.96 4.86 2.23
N TYR A 463 -19.05 6.15 2.49
CA TYR A 463 -19.98 7.10 1.87
C TYR A 463 -19.20 8.15 1.09
N ASP A 464 -19.89 8.94 0.29
CA ASP A 464 -19.30 9.98 -0.57
C ASP A 464 -18.51 11.02 0.25
N ASP A 465 -17.19 10.90 0.25
CA ASP A 465 -16.27 11.72 1.04
C ASP A 465 -15.60 12.84 0.22
N VAL A 466 -15.13 13.89 0.91
CA VAL A 466 -14.28 14.93 0.31
C VAL A 466 -12.95 15.00 1.07
N MET A 467 -11.85 14.73 0.40
CA MET A 467 -10.51 14.73 0.99
C MET A 467 -9.58 15.71 0.26
N VAL A 468 -8.93 16.57 1.04
CA VAL A 468 -7.94 17.53 0.56
C VAL A 468 -6.65 17.33 1.34
N GLY A 469 -5.57 17.05 0.62
CA GLY A 469 -4.21 16.90 1.13
C GLY A 469 -3.59 18.19 1.60
N SER A 470 -2.34 18.08 2.00
CA SER A 470 -1.45 19.11 2.49
C SER A 470 -0.48 19.54 1.38
N ALA A 471 0.69 20.06 1.74
CA ALA A 471 1.77 20.31 0.79
C ALA A 471 2.91 19.27 0.92
N ASP A 472 2.74 18.31 1.83
CA ASP A 472 3.61 17.16 2.03
C ASP A 472 3.00 15.94 1.32
N ALA A 473 3.79 14.86 1.15
CA ALA A 473 3.27 13.61 0.60
C ALA A 473 2.25 12.96 1.57
N ASP A 474 1.01 12.84 1.10
CA ASP A 474 -0.12 12.26 1.83
C ASP A 474 -0.55 10.90 1.25
N VAL A 475 -1.20 10.10 2.09
CA VAL A 475 -1.77 8.80 1.74
C VAL A 475 -3.26 8.79 2.06
N PHE A 476 -4.08 8.53 1.05
CA PHE A 476 -5.50 8.29 1.21
C PHE A 476 -5.79 6.82 0.95
N HIS A 477 -6.47 6.16 1.87
CA HIS A 477 -6.93 4.79 1.67
C HIS A 477 -8.36 4.82 1.12
N GLY A 478 -8.51 4.34 -0.11
CA GLY A 478 -9.78 4.36 -0.83
C GLY A 478 -10.79 3.38 -0.25
N SER A 479 -12.00 3.88 -0.01
CA SER A 479 -13.14 3.16 0.57
C SER A 479 -14.29 3.05 -0.46
N GLY A 480 -15.51 2.71 -0.02
CA GLY A 480 -16.70 2.80 -0.88
C GLY A 480 -17.28 4.21 -0.89
N GLY A 481 -18.14 4.54 -1.87
CA GLY A 481 -18.68 5.90 -2.06
C GLY A 481 -18.23 6.51 -3.39
N ASN A 482 -18.77 7.67 -3.74
CA ASN A 482 -18.23 8.53 -4.79
C ASN A 482 -17.40 9.64 -4.14
N ASP A 483 -16.10 9.42 -4.05
CA ASP A 483 -15.22 10.25 -3.24
C ASP A 483 -14.47 11.28 -4.11
N SER A 484 -14.10 12.41 -3.52
CA SER A 484 -13.31 13.45 -4.18
C SER A 484 -11.98 13.62 -3.46
N TYR A 485 -10.87 13.36 -4.15
CA TYR A 485 -9.50 13.48 -3.63
C TYR A 485 -8.75 14.62 -4.34
N THR A 486 -8.18 15.52 -3.56
CA THR A 486 -7.27 16.59 -4.03
C THR A 486 -5.95 16.48 -3.27
N GLY A 487 -4.84 16.09 -3.88
CA GLY A 487 -3.55 15.95 -3.16
C GLY A 487 -2.83 17.28 -2.91
N ASN A 488 -2.82 18.16 -3.91
CA ASN A 488 -2.08 19.44 -3.97
C ASN A 488 -0.59 19.25 -4.33
N ALA A 489 0.34 19.56 -3.43
CA ALA A 489 1.77 19.46 -3.70
C ALA A 489 2.32 18.34 -2.84
N GLY A 490 3.24 17.55 -3.39
CA GLY A 490 3.71 16.36 -2.70
C GLY A 490 3.81 15.21 -3.69
N LEU A 491 4.08 14.02 -3.16
CA LEU A 491 3.84 12.77 -3.89
C LEU A 491 2.64 12.10 -3.21
N ASP A 492 1.45 12.46 -3.64
CA ASP A 492 0.22 12.03 -2.99
C ASP A 492 -0.22 10.67 -3.53
N THR A 493 -0.60 9.78 -2.61
CA THR A 493 -0.94 8.40 -2.91
C THR A 493 -2.41 8.12 -2.59
N LEU A 494 -3.15 7.58 -3.55
CA LEU A 494 -4.45 6.96 -3.32
C LEU A 494 -4.31 5.44 -3.38
N ASP A 495 -4.57 4.77 -2.26
CA ASP A 495 -4.30 3.35 -2.06
C ASP A 495 -5.59 2.54 -1.92
N TYR A 496 -5.85 1.65 -2.88
CA TYR A 496 -6.97 0.70 -2.86
C TYR A 496 -6.54 -0.73 -2.48
N GLY A 497 -5.35 -0.94 -1.93
CA GLY A 497 -4.80 -2.28 -1.65
C GLY A 497 -5.63 -3.12 -0.67
N GLN A 498 -6.54 -2.52 0.09
CA GLN A 498 -7.49 -3.22 0.98
C GLN A 498 -8.82 -3.59 0.28
N SER A 499 -9.04 -3.12 -0.95
CA SER A 499 -10.20 -3.48 -1.76
C SER A 499 -10.08 -4.91 -2.29
N ALA A 500 -11.16 -5.67 -2.16
CA ALA A 500 -11.28 -7.00 -2.78
C ALA A 500 -11.91 -6.95 -4.19
N THR A 501 -12.31 -5.76 -4.66
CA THR A 501 -12.95 -5.58 -5.97
C THR A 501 -12.04 -4.82 -6.92
N PRO A 502 -12.04 -5.17 -8.22
CA PRO A 502 -11.19 -4.52 -9.19
C PRO A 502 -11.60 -3.05 -9.39
N ILE A 503 -10.61 -2.22 -9.64
CA ILE A 503 -10.75 -0.81 -9.96
C ILE A 503 -10.44 -0.54 -11.43
N THR A 504 -10.99 0.56 -11.95
CA THR A 504 -10.65 1.09 -13.27
C THR A 504 -10.29 2.55 -13.15
N LEU A 505 -9.01 2.86 -13.31
CA LEU A 505 -8.48 4.23 -13.29
C LEU A 505 -8.32 4.75 -14.71
N ALA A 506 -8.81 5.96 -14.97
CA ALA A 506 -8.59 6.66 -16.23
C ALA A 506 -8.22 8.13 -15.98
N TRP A 507 -7.07 8.56 -16.47
CA TRP A 507 -6.73 9.98 -16.51
C TRP A 507 -7.51 10.70 -17.61
N THR A 508 -8.07 11.84 -17.26
CA THR A 508 -8.91 12.67 -18.13
C THR A 508 -8.23 13.96 -18.58
N GLY A 509 -7.03 14.24 -18.05
CA GLY A 509 -6.24 15.43 -18.32
C GLY A 509 -4.81 15.30 -17.81
N ALA A 510 -4.13 16.44 -17.64
CA ALA A 510 -2.77 16.48 -17.11
C ALA A 510 -2.68 16.13 -15.62
N ASP A 511 -3.76 16.36 -14.88
CA ASP A 511 -3.77 16.31 -13.42
C ASP A 511 -5.14 15.90 -12.85
N ALA A 512 -5.95 15.20 -13.64
CA ALA A 512 -7.29 14.78 -13.23
C ALA A 512 -7.57 13.36 -13.69
N ALA A 513 -8.19 12.55 -12.82
CA ALA A 513 -8.54 11.17 -13.12
C ALA A 513 -9.86 10.76 -12.45
N THR A 514 -10.38 9.62 -12.88
CA THR A 514 -11.52 8.96 -12.23
C THR A 514 -11.20 7.50 -11.95
N VAL A 515 -11.64 7.00 -10.80
CA VAL A 515 -11.53 5.58 -10.43
C VAL A 515 -12.91 4.98 -10.27
N ALA A 516 -13.27 4.00 -11.10
CA ALA A 516 -14.52 3.25 -10.96
C ALA A 516 -14.30 1.97 -10.11
N LYS A 517 -15.12 1.78 -9.07
CA LYS A 517 -14.98 0.72 -8.05
C LYS A 517 -16.08 -0.35 -8.20
N GLY A 518 -16.09 -1.09 -9.30
CA GLY A 518 -17.03 -2.18 -9.54
C GLY A 518 -18.53 -1.84 -9.35
N ALA A 519 -19.38 -2.87 -9.19
CA ALA A 519 -20.85 -2.70 -9.15
C ALA A 519 -21.41 -2.13 -7.82
N ALA A 520 -20.58 -2.04 -6.78
CA ALA A 520 -21.02 -1.66 -5.43
C ALA A 520 -20.19 -0.55 -4.78
N GLY A 521 -19.09 -0.11 -5.39
CA GLY A 521 -18.12 0.78 -4.76
C GLY A 521 -18.30 2.26 -5.09
N GLY A 522 -18.88 2.63 -6.24
CA GLY A 522 -18.99 4.05 -6.67
C GLY A 522 -17.90 4.47 -7.65
N THR A 523 -17.76 5.78 -7.91
CA THR A 523 -16.74 6.37 -8.78
C THR A 523 -16.09 7.56 -8.12
N ASP A 524 -14.77 7.51 -7.96
CA ASP A 524 -13.98 8.56 -7.32
C ASP A 524 -13.42 9.53 -8.34
N SER A 525 -13.25 10.79 -7.91
CA SER A 525 -12.65 11.87 -8.70
C SER A 525 -11.34 12.30 -8.06
N LEU A 526 -10.27 12.35 -8.84
CA LEU A 526 -8.91 12.64 -8.39
C LEU A 526 -8.41 13.92 -9.06
N THR A 527 -7.71 14.76 -8.31
CA THR A 527 -6.95 15.91 -8.82
C THR A 527 -5.65 16.07 -8.02
N GLY A 528 -4.50 16.25 -8.67
CA GLY A 528 -3.22 16.35 -7.94
C GLY A 528 -2.88 15.09 -7.17
N ILE A 529 -3.12 13.90 -7.74
CA ILE A 529 -2.73 12.61 -7.14
C ILE A 529 -1.71 11.98 -8.07
N GLU A 530 -0.45 11.91 -7.62
CA GLU A 530 0.67 11.43 -8.42
C GLU A 530 0.78 9.91 -8.39
N ARG A 531 0.26 9.23 -7.37
CA ARG A 531 0.38 7.77 -7.21
C ARG A 531 -0.96 7.12 -6.92
N VAL A 532 -1.27 6.04 -7.64
CA VAL A 532 -2.43 5.17 -7.35
C VAL A 532 -1.97 3.72 -7.19
N VAL A 533 -2.44 3.08 -6.11
CA VAL A 533 -2.21 1.66 -5.85
C VAL A 533 -3.52 0.90 -6.03
N GLY A 534 -3.47 -0.16 -6.82
CA GLY A 534 -4.59 -1.05 -7.12
C GLY A 534 -5.02 -1.93 -5.95
N SER A 535 -6.07 -2.70 -6.22
CA SER A 535 -6.68 -3.68 -5.35
C SER A 535 -5.93 -5.02 -5.38
N ALA A 536 -6.50 -6.05 -4.73
CA ALA A 536 -6.01 -7.42 -4.86
C ALA A 536 -6.65 -8.21 -6.03
N ALA A 537 -7.39 -7.52 -6.90
CA ALA A 537 -8.07 -8.09 -8.06
C ALA A 537 -7.49 -7.51 -9.36
N GLY A 538 -7.79 -8.13 -10.51
CA GLY A 538 -7.28 -7.67 -11.81
C GLY A 538 -7.83 -6.30 -12.20
N ASP A 539 -6.98 -5.29 -12.10
CA ASP A 539 -7.26 -3.88 -12.27
C ASP A 539 -6.93 -3.37 -13.68
N SER A 540 -7.48 -2.20 -14.03
CA SER A 540 -7.24 -1.56 -15.32
C SER A 540 -6.90 -0.09 -15.14
N PHE A 541 -5.73 0.30 -15.64
CA PHE A 541 -5.21 1.67 -15.57
C PHE A 541 -5.00 2.20 -16.98
N THR A 542 -5.51 3.40 -17.27
CA THR A 542 -5.36 4.06 -18.57
C THR A 542 -4.85 5.48 -18.38
N GLY A 543 -3.59 5.70 -18.74
CA GLY A 543 -2.91 6.98 -18.78
C GLY A 543 -3.47 7.93 -19.85
N HIS A 544 -2.87 9.11 -19.94
CA HIS A 544 -3.30 10.15 -20.86
C HIS A 544 -2.10 10.92 -21.42
N ALA A 545 -2.09 11.19 -22.73
CA ALA A 545 -0.98 11.88 -23.40
C ALA A 545 -0.70 13.32 -22.91
N ALA A 546 -1.62 13.90 -22.12
CA ALA A 546 -1.45 15.24 -21.53
C ALA A 546 -0.78 15.24 -20.15
N LEU A 547 -0.40 14.08 -19.60
CA LEU A 547 0.45 14.03 -18.41
C LEU A 547 1.77 14.78 -18.71
N VAL A 548 2.25 15.55 -17.73
CA VAL A 548 3.44 16.42 -17.89
C VAL A 548 4.51 16.17 -16.82
N ALA A 549 4.26 15.22 -15.91
CA ALA A 549 5.14 14.84 -14.82
C ALA A 549 4.92 13.37 -14.49
N ASP A 550 5.95 12.74 -13.90
CA ASP A 550 5.94 11.32 -13.55
C ASP A 550 4.74 11.00 -12.65
N THR A 551 3.91 10.07 -13.11
CA THR A 551 2.70 9.60 -12.44
C THR A 551 2.81 8.09 -12.26
N TYR A 552 2.62 7.60 -11.04
CA TYR A 552 2.94 6.24 -10.63
C TYR A 552 1.68 5.39 -10.50
N VAL A 553 1.70 4.20 -11.08
CA VAL A 553 0.64 3.20 -10.95
C VAL A 553 1.23 1.91 -10.45
N SER A 554 0.68 1.39 -9.37
CA SER A 554 0.93 0.02 -8.91
C SER A 554 -0.33 -0.81 -9.11
N GLY A 555 -0.21 -1.95 -9.80
CA GLY A 555 -1.33 -2.89 -10.00
C GLY A 555 -1.81 -3.54 -8.71
N GLY A 556 -0.89 -3.77 -7.77
CA GLY A 556 -1.19 -4.49 -6.54
C GLY A 556 -1.01 -5.99 -6.73
N GLN A 557 -1.95 -6.79 -6.20
CA GLN A 557 -2.01 -8.22 -6.51
C GLN A 557 -3.10 -8.42 -7.55
N GLY A 558 -2.91 -9.33 -8.50
CA GLY A 558 -3.92 -9.56 -9.53
C GLY A 558 -3.27 -9.66 -10.89
N ASN A 559 -4.06 -9.86 -11.94
CA ASN A 559 -3.52 -9.72 -13.30
C ASN A 559 -3.98 -8.38 -13.82
N ASP A 560 -3.10 -7.40 -13.77
CA ASP A 560 -3.47 -6.01 -13.99
C ASP A 560 -3.13 -5.58 -15.42
N THR A 561 -3.80 -4.54 -15.91
CA THR A 561 -3.50 -3.93 -17.20
C THR A 561 -3.15 -2.46 -17.01
N ILE A 562 -1.93 -2.09 -17.39
CA ILE A 562 -1.44 -0.71 -17.37
C ILE A 562 -1.22 -0.24 -18.81
N ASP A 563 -2.07 0.68 -19.27
CA ASP A 563 -1.95 1.34 -20.56
C ASP A 563 -1.47 2.78 -20.37
N ALA A 564 -0.32 3.13 -20.96
CA ALA A 564 0.26 4.47 -20.87
C ALA A 564 -0.58 5.55 -21.57
N GLY A 565 -1.50 5.18 -22.45
CA GLY A 565 -2.32 6.14 -23.20
C GLY A 565 -1.51 7.10 -24.07
N GLY A 566 -0.30 6.68 -24.47
CA GLY A 566 0.67 7.50 -25.20
C GLY A 566 1.48 8.48 -24.35
N SER A 567 1.39 8.40 -23.02
CA SER A 567 2.20 9.20 -22.10
C SER A 567 3.61 8.64 -21.96
N ALA A 568 4.61 9.52 -22.01
CA ALA A 568 5.99 9.19 -21.62
C ALA A 568 6.21 9.29 -20.10
N PHE A 569 5.22 9.78 -19.35
CA PHE A 569 5.32 10.08 -17.91
C PHE A 569 4.57 9.09 -17.00
N LEU A 570 3.84 8.11 -17.57
CA LEU A 570 3.22 7.07 -16.74
C LEU A 570 4.28 6.03 -16.37
N VAL A 571 4.50 5.85 -15.07
CA VAL A 571 5.46 4.91 -14.49
C VAL A 571 4.70 3.70 -13.94
N ALA A 572 5.02 2.50 -14.45
CA ALA A 572 4.60 1.27 -13.81
C ALA A 572 5.48 1.01 -12.57
N ASP A 573 4.87 0.97 -11.39
CA ASP A 573 5.54 1.06 -10.09
C ASP A 573 5.33 -0.22 -9.25
N TYR A 574 6.39 -1.02 -9.15
CA TYR A 574 6.42 -2.30 -8.44
C TYR A 574 7.21 -2.24 -7.12
N ARG A 575 7.53 -1.04 -6.61
CA ARG A 575 8.43 -0.84 -5.47
C ARG A 575 8.01 -1.56 -4.17
N ASP A 576 6.71 -1.75 -3.95
CA ASP A 576 6.13 -2.34 -2.74
C ASP A 576 5.83 -3.85 -2.92
N GLY A 577 6.08 -4.39 -4.12
CA GLY A 577 5.82 -5.77 -4.51
C GLY A 577 7.03 -6.71 -4.31
N PRO A 578 6.88 -7.98 -4.74
CA PRO A 578 7.96 -8.95 -4.79
C PRO A 578 8.88 -8.69 -5.99
N ALA A 579 9.92 -9.52 -6.14
CA ALA A 579 10.76 -9.51 -7.34
C ALA A 579 9.95 -9.68 -8.63
N ILE A 580 10.36 -8.98 -9.69
CA ILE A 580 9.70 -8.96 -10.98
C ILE A 580 10.57 -9.47 -12.13
N ILE A 581 9.92 -10.08 -13.12
CA ILE A 581 10.48 -10.32 -14.46
C ILE A 581 9.65 -9.52 -15.45
N ALA A 582 10.21 -8.41 -15.93
CA ALA A 582 9.57 -7.46 -16.82
C ALA A 582 10.18 -7.48 -18.23
N ASP A 583 9.31 -7.40 -19.23
CA ASP A 583 9.66 -7.19 -20.64
C ASP A 583 8.66 -6.18 -21.22
N LEU A 584 9.11 -4.92 -21.34
CA LEU A 584 8.30 -3.81 -21.85
C LEU A 584 8.00 -3.98 -23.35
N GLY A 585 8.93 -4.57 -24.12
CA GLY A 585 8.73 -4.87 -25.54
C GLY A 585 7.65 -5.93 -25.78
N ALA A 586 7.58 -6.95 -24.92
CA ALA A 586 6.50 -7.94 -24.91
C ALA A 586 5.23 -7.45 -24.21
N GLY A 587 5.33 -6.40 -23.38
CA GLY A 587 4.25 -5.84 -22.59
C GLY A 587 3.83 -6.74 -21.44
N THR A 588 4.79 -7.39 -20.77
CA THR A 588 4.51 -8.37 -19.70
C THR A 588 5.36 -8.13 -18.47
N VAL A 589 4.76 -8.26 -17.29
CA VAL A 589 5.47 -8.35 -16.00
C VAL A 589 4.97 -9.60 -15.27
N GLN A 590 5.88 -10.38 -14.69
CA GLN A 590 5.55 -11.49 -13.80
C GLN A 590 6.05 -11.18 -12.41
N GLU A 591 5.19 -11.31 -11.42
CA GLU A 591 5.53 -11.03 -10.03
C GLU A 591 5.58 -12.33 -9.22
N ALA A 592 6.56 -12.42 -8.32
CA ALA A 592 6.83 -13.62 -7.53
C ALA A 592 5.97 -13.76 -6.26
N TYR A 593 4.67 -13.42 -6.31
CA TYR A 593 3.75 -13.68 -5.19
C TYR A 593 3.54 -15.18 -4.95
N ALA A 594 2.97 -15.52 -3.78
CA ALA A 594 2.58 -16.90 -3.45
C ALA A 594 1.61 -17.50 -4.49
N THR A 595 0.78 -16.65 -5.09
CA THR A 595 0.01 -16.93 -6.30
C THR A 595 0.56 -16.05 -7.42
N PRO A 596 1.29 -16.59 -8.41
CA PRO A 596 1.89 -15.78 -9.46
C PRO A 596 0.83 -14.94 -10.20
N SER A 597 1.07 -13.64 -10.26
CA SER A 597 0.35 -12.70 -11.12
C SER A 597 1.15 -12.44 -12.40
N ALA A 598 0.44 -12.02 -13.44
CA ALA A 598 1.02 -11.53 -14.66
C ALA A 598 0.28 -10.28 -15.13
N ASP A 599 1.01 -9.17 -15.15
CA ASP A 599 0.50 -7.89 -15.61
C ASP A 599 0.78 -7.71 -17.09
N ARG A 600 -0.09 -6.90 -17.70
CA ARG A 600 -0.02 -6.49 -19.08
C ARG A 600 0.31 -5.00 -19.16
N LEU A 601 1.45 -4.67 -19.75
CA LEU A 601 1.86 -3.31 -20.04
C LEU A 601 1.56 -2.95 -21.50
N ILE A 602 1.07 -1.74 -21.74
CA ILE A 602 0.79 -1.22 -23.09
C ILE A 602 1.40 0.17 -23.22
N GLY A 603 2.44 0.28 -24.06
CA GLY A 603 3.09 1.56 -24.36
C GLY A 603 3.80 2.22 -23.19
N VAL A 604 4.05 1.49 -22.10
CA VAL A 604 4.81 1.94 -20.94
C VAL A 604 6.30 1.97 -21.31
N VAL A 605 6.95 3.10 -21.06
CA VAL A 605 8.39 3.34 -21.28
C VAL A 605 9.14 3.70 -20.00
N GLN A 606 8.42 3.79 -18.87
CA GLN A 606 9.00 4.00 -17.55
C GLN A 606 8.56 2.89 -16.59
N LEU A 607 9.52 2.20 -15.99
CA LEU A 607 9.25 1.15 -15.01
C LEU A 607 10.16 1.29 -13.80
N ARG A 608 9.58 1.08 -12.62
CA ARG A 608 10.29 0.95 -11.35
C ARG A 608 10.08 -0.43 -10.75
N GLY A 609 11.18 -1.14 -10.52
CA GLY A 609 11.23 -2.42 -9.84
C GLY A 609 11.07 -2.32 -8.32
N SER A 610 11.20 -3.48 -7.69
CA SER A 610 10.97 -3.79 -6.30
C SER A 610 12.21 -3.52 -5.42
N ALA A 611 12.20 -4.02 -4.19
CA ALA A 611 13.38 -4.03 -3.31
C ALA A 611 14.15 -5.38 -3.37
N PHE A 612 13.84 -6.22 -4.37
CA PHE A 612 14.42 -7.54 -4.58
C PHE A 612 15.10 -7.61 -5.95
N ALA A 613 15.88 -8.67 -6.17
CA ALA A 613 16.59 -8.87 -7.44
C ALA A 613 15.64 -9.02 -8.63
N ASP A 614 15.56 -7.97 -9.44
CA ASP A 614 14.65 -7.83 -10.57
C ASP A 614 15.34 -8.11 -11.91
N SER A 615 14.55 -8.51 -12.91
CA SER A 615 15.00 -8.68 -14.29
C SER A 615 14.13 -7.84 -15.21
N ILE A 616 14.66 -6.73 -15.71
CA ILE A 616 13.93 -5.73 -16.49
C ILE A 616 14.53 -5.65 -17.90
N VAL A 617 13.68 -5.88 -18.91
CA VAL A 617 14.01 -5.66 -20.32
C VAL A 617 13.15 -4.52 -20.85
N GLY A 618 13.79 -3.48 -21.37
CA GLY A 618 13.13 -2.37 -22.03
C GLY A 618 12.57 -2.73 -23.40
N SER A 619 12.05 -1.73 -24.07
CA SER A 619 11.38 -1.81 -25.35
C SER A 619 12.35 -1.50 -26.50
N ALA A 620 11.81 -1.04 -27.63
CA ALA A 620 12.60 -0.50 -28.74
C ALA A 620 12.54 1.04 -28.81
N GLY A 621 11.91 1.66 -27.81
CA GLY A 621 11.86 3.11 -27.62
C GLY A 621 12.89 3.57 -26.61
N ASN A 622 12.84 4.85 -26.23
CA ASN A 622 13.73 5.38 -25.19
C ASN A 622 13.11 5.10 -23.82
N ASP A 623 13.70 4.19 -23.06
CA ASP A 623 13.15 3.72 -21.81
C ASP A 623 13.87 4.31 -20.58
N VAL A 624 13.13 4.49 -19.49
CA VAL A 624 13.66 4.89 -18.18
C VAL A 624 13.40 3.78 -17.18
N LEU A 625 14.46 3.08 -16.78
CA LEU A 625 14.37 1.83 -16.03
C LEU A 625 15.03 1.98 -14.66
N HIS A 626 14.24 1.80 -13.60
CA HIS A 626 14.72 1.83 -12.23
C HIS A 626 14.68 0.41 -11.67
N GLY A 627 15.83 -0.19 -11.34
CA GLY A 627 15.89 -1.52 -10.71
C GLY A 627 15.23 -1.52 -9.34
N GLY A 628 15.56 -0.51 -8.53
CA GLY A 628 15.11 -0.43 -7.15
C GLY A 628 16.25 -0.83 -6.23
N ALA A 629 15.96 -1.50 -5.12
CA ALA A 629 17.02 -2.10 -4.32
C ALA A 629 17.10 -3.59 -4.65
N GLY A 630 18.26 -4.22 -4.48
CA GLY A 630 18.49 -5.58 -4.94
C GLY A 630 19.69 -5.66 -5.88
N ASP A 631 20.02 -6.88 -6.30
CA ASP A 631 21.02 -7.08 -7.36
C ASP A 631 20.25 -7.27 -8.67
N ASP A 632 20.04 -6.18 -9.42
CA ASP A 632 19.12 -6.18 -10.54
C ASP A 632 19.82 -6.46 -11.88
N THR A 633 19.06 -6.94 -12.87
CA THR A 633 19.50 -7.05 -14.27
C THR A 633 18.63 -6.15 -15.14
N ILE A 634 19.24 -5.12 -15.72
CA ILE A 634 18.59 -4.17 -16.60
C ILE A 634 19.18 -4.30 -18.02
N LYS A 635 18.29 -4.49 -18.99
CA LYS A 635 18.63 -4.44 -20.41
C LYS A 635 17.78 -3.36 -21.09
N GLY A 636 18.38 -2.25 -21.54
CA GLY A 636 17.64 -1.13 -22.13
C GLY A 636 16.95 -1.53 -23.44
N GLY A 637 17.71 -2.13 -24.36
CA GLY A 637 17.14 -2.63 -25.61
C GLY A 637 17.63 -1.81 -26.80
N ALA A 638 16.70 -1.34 -27.63
CA ALA A 638 17.04 -0.42 -28.72
C ALA A 638 16.42 0.94 -28.41
N GLY A 639 17.12 2.02 -28.73
CA GLY A 639 16.71 3.36 -28.32
C GLY A 639 17.84 4.05 -27.57
N HIS A 640 17.51 5.14 -26.88
CA HIS A 640 18.42 5.80 -25.94
C HIS A 640 17.87 5.63 -24.53
N ASP A 641 18.40 4.64 -23.82
CA ASP A 641 17.88 4.13 -22.57
C ASP A 641 18.61 4.71 -21.37
N THR A 642 17.86 4.94 -20.30
CA THR A 642 18.38 5.48 -19.04
C THR A 642 18.11 4.52 -17.89
N ALA A 643 19.17 3.94 -17.32
CA ALA A 643 19.07 3.25 -16.04
C ALA A 643 19.11 4.28 -14.90
N VAL A 644 18.27 4.12 -13.88
CA VAL A 644 18.20 5.04 -12.75
C VAL A 644 18.58 4.32 -11.48
N LEU A 645 19.63 4.82 -10.82
CA LEU A 645 20.20 4.25 -9.62
C LEU A 645 20.04 5.22 -8.45
N GLY A 646 19.79 4.66 -7.28
CA GLY A 646 19.69 5.35 -6.01
C GLY A 646 21.03 5.89 -5.52
N GLY A 647 20.95 6.97 -4.76
CA GLY A 647 22.12 7.65 -4.22
C GLY A 647 22.85 8.54 -5.22
N THR A 648 24.02 9.03 -4.82
CA THR A 648 24.85 9.94 -5.61
C THR A 648 25.83 9.15 -6.47
N ARG A 649 26.34 9.76 -7.55
CA ARG A 649 27.38 9.15 -8.39
C ARG A 649 28.60 8.69 -7.58
N ALA A 650 28.98 9.44 -6.55
CA ALA A 650 30.12 9.11 -5.69
C ALA A 650 29.88 7.87 -4.80
N ALA A 651 28.62 7.49 -4.57
CA ALA A 651 28.25 6.30 -3.80
C ALA A 651 28.25 5.01 -4.63
N THR A 652 28.38 5.12 -5.95
CA THR A 652 28.26 4.00 -6.89
C THR A 652 29.53 3.82 -7.71
N THR A 653 30.00 2.59 -7.82
CA THR A 653 31.12 2.22 -8.70
C THR A 653 30.57 1.61 -9.99
N LEU A 654 30.86 2.23 -11.13
CA LEU A 654 30.55 1.70 -12.46
C LEU A 654 31.78 0.96 -13.01
N THR A 655 31.59 -0.30 -13.41
CA THR A 655 32.64 -1.15 -14.00
C THR A 655 32.18 -1.66 -15.36
N HIS A 656 32.89 -1.31 -16.42
CA HIS A 656 32.64 -1.86 -17.76
C HIS A 656 33.32 -3.22 -17.94
N HIS A 657 32.65 -4.14 -18.61
CA HIS A 657 33.12 -5.51 -18.85
C HIS A 657 33.39 -5.76 -20.34
N ALA A 658 34.21 -6.78 -20.61
CA ALA A 658 34.60 -7.16 -21.97
C ALA A 658 33.45 -7.70 -22.84
N ASP A 659 32.28 -7.97 -22.25
CA ASP A 659 31.07 -8.41 -22.95
C ASP A 659 30.09 -7.27 -23.24
N GLY A 660 30.54 -6.01 -23.08
CA GLY A 660 29.74 -4.81 -23.31
C GLY A 660 28.77 -4.46 -22.17
N SER A 661 28.73 -5.26 -21.10
CA SER A 661 27.92 -4.94 -19.92
C SER A 661 28.63 -4.01 -18.96
N TRP A 662 27.84 -3.33 -18.14
CA TRP A 662 28.30 -2.59 -16.97
C TRP A 662 27.82 -3.27 -15.70
N THR A 663 28.63 -3.24 -14.65
CA THR A 663 28.16 -3.47 -13.29
C THR A 663 28.17 -2.16 -12.52
N ALA A 664 27.06 -1.83 -11.90
CA ALA A 664 26.92 -0.72 -10.98
C ALA A 664 26.81 -1.28 -9.55
N THR A 665 27.76 -0.96 -8.68
CA THR A 665 27.71 -1.37 -7.27
C THR A 665 27.56 -0.14 -6.39
N GLY A 666 26.43 -0.04 -5.68
CA GLY A 666 26.06 1.15 -4.91
C GLY A 666 25.10 0.89 -3.75
N PRO A 667 24.35 1.91 -3.30
CA PRO A 667 23.37 1.81 -2.21
C PRO A 667 22.20 0.85 -2.49
N ASP A 668 21.87 0.70 -3.77
CA ASP A 668 20.76 -0.12 -4.24
C ASP A 668 21.16 -1.60 -4.32
N GLY A 669 22.44 -1.90 -4.55
CA GLY A 669 22.96 -3.26 -4.64
C GLY A 669 24.02 -3.36 -5.73
N THR A 670 24.14 -4.53 -6.34
CA THR A 670 25.02 -4.79 -7.49
C THR A 670 24.20 -5.08 -8.74
N ASP A 671 24.01 -4.04 -9.55
CA ASP A 671 23.18 -4.09 -10.75
C ASP A 671 24.02 -4.40 -11.99
N THR A 672 23.46 -5.18 -12.90
CA THR A 672 24.03 -5.46 -14.22
C THR A 672 23.24 -4.70 -15.29
N LEU A 673 23.93 -3.83 -16.02
CA LEU A 673 23.35 -3.00 -17.08
C LEU A 673 23.90 -3.46 -18.44
N ARG A 674 23.03 -3.61 -19.44
CA ARG A 674 23.39 -3.86 -20.84
C ARG A 674 22.49 -3.03 -21.76
N ASP A 675 23.04 -2.61 -22.89
CA ASP A 675 22.30 -1.83 -23.89
C ASP A 675 21.65 -0.60 -23.21
N VAL A 676 22.44 0.17 -22.44
CA VAL A 676 22.02 1.37 -21.70
C VAL A 676 23.00 2.49 -21.97
N GLU A 677 22.50 3.62 -22.47
CA GLU A 677 23.31 4.76 -22.91
C GLU A 677 23.58 5.77 -21.78
N ALA A 678 22.69 5.83 -20.78
CA ALA A 678 22.82 6.76 -19.66
C ALA A 678 22.49 6.13 -18.30
N VAL A 679 23.18 6.58 -17.26
CA VAL A 679 22.88 6.25 -15.86
C VAL A 679 22.54 7.53 -15.09
N ARG A 680 21.32 7.62 -14.57
CA ARG A 680 20.84 8.74 -13.77
C ARG A 680 21.01 8.44 -12.28
N PHE A 681 21.67 9.36 -11.58
CA PHE A 681 21.82 9.40 -10.13
C PHE A 681 21.03 10.57 -9.54
N THR A 682 20.96 10.64 -8.21
CA THR A 682 20.30 11.77 -7.51
C THR A 682 21.00 13.12 -7.69
N ASP A 683 22.30 13.13 -8.03
CA ASP A 683 23.13 14.33 -8.19
C ASP A 683 23.56 14.61 -9.64
N GLY A 684 23.09 13.83 -10.61
CA GLY A 684 23.34 14.04 -12.04
C GLY A 684 23.22 12.79 -12.88
N THR A 685 23.40 12.94 -14.20
CA THR A 685 23.37 11.83 -15.17
C THR A 685 24.77 11.61 -15.75
N VAL A 686 25.19 10.36 -15.86
CA VAL A 686 26.41 9.93 -16.55
C VAL A 686 26.04 9.30 -17.87
N GLN A 687 26.60 9.81 -18.97
CA GLN A 687 26.50 9.15 -20.27
C GLN A 687 27.55 8.04 -20.33
N LEU A 688 27.17 6.86 -20.79
CA LEU A 688 28.07 5.70 -20.98
C LEU A 688 28.62 5.63 -22.43
N ARG A 689 28.60 6.76 -23.15
CA ARG A 689 28.53 6.95 -24.62
C ARG A 689 29.51 6.15 -25.51
N THR A 690 29.05 6.02 -26.77
CA THR A 690 29.59 5.38 -27.97
C THR A 690 31.05 5.73 -28.30
N ALA A 691 31.84 4.72 -28.64
CA ALA A 691 33.24 4.92 -29.02
C ALA A 691 33.38 5.72 -30.33
N GLU A 692 34.40 6.58 -30.39
CA GLU A 692 34.74 7.29 -31.63
C GLU A 692 35.06 6.30 -32.74
N ARG A 693 34.54 6.53 -33.95
CA ARG A 693 34.85 5.70 -35.14
C ARG A 693 34.43 4.24 -35.00
N ASP A 694 33.38 3.98 -34.24
CA ASP A 694 32.71 2.69 -34.15
C ASP A 694 31.87 2.46 -35.43
N PHE A 695 32.37 1.68 -36.39
CA PHE A 695 31.69 1.46 -37.67
C PHE A 695 30.64 0.33 -37.57
N ASP A 696 30.82 -0.61 -36.63
CA ASP A 696 29.95 -1.78 -36.46
C ASP A 696 29.02 -1.70 -35.23
N GLY A 697 29.02 -0.56 -34.53
CA GLY A 697 28.12 -0.21 -33.43
C GLY A 697 28.35 -1.07 -32.19
N ASP A 698 29.54 -1.63 -32.02
CA ASP A 698 29.89 -2.52 -30.91
C ASP A 698 30.36 -1.79 -29.65
N GLY A 699 30.41 -0.45 -29.68
CA GLY A 699 30.88 0.40 -28.62
C GLY A 699 32.40 0.48 -28.52
N GLN A 700 33.17 0.00 -29.51
CA GLN A 700 34.62 0.14 -29.62
C GLN A 700 35.03 0.90 -30.88
N SER A 701 36.16 1.61 -30.80
CA SER A 701 36.71 2.33 -31.95
C SER A 701 37.30 1.36 -32.99
N ASP A 702 36.91 1.52 -34.25
CA ASP A 702 37.42 0.73 -35.36
C ASP A 702 38.48 1.45 -36.18
N ILE A 703 39.11 0.69 -37.10
CA ILE A 703 40.12 1.22 -38.02
C ILE A 703 39.63 1.16 -39.46
N LEU A 704 39.69 2.29 -40.16
CA LEU A 704 39.48 2.38 -41.60
C LEU A 704 40.81 2.54 -42.35
N PHE A 705 41.09 1.60 -43.26
CA PHE A 705 42.22 1.69 -44.19
C PHE A 705 41.75 2.20 -45.55
N ASP A 706 42.31 3.33 -46.02
CA ASP A 706 42.17 3.81 -47.40
C ASP A 706 43.44 3.48 -48.20
N SER A 707 43.29 2.63 -49.23
CA SER A 707 44.38 2.20 -50.11
C SER A 707 44.12 2.61 -51.56
N THR A 708 45.12 3.26 -52.18
CA THR A 708 45.12 3.54 -53.62
C THR A 708 45.81 2.40 -54.39
N GLN A 709 45.07 1.68 -55.24
CA GLN A 709 45.63 0.61 -56.09
C GLN A 709 46.23 1.22 -57.37
N ALA A 710 47.49 0.87 -57.69
CA ALA A 710 48.23 1.44 -58.82
C ALA A 710 47.64 1.12 -60.22
N SER A 711 46.75 0.13 -60.35
CA SER A 711 45.98 -0.14 -61.57
C SER A 711 44.79 -1.05 -61.25
N PRO A 712 43.53 -0.69 -61.60
CA PRO A 712 43.10 0.32 -62.57
C PRO A 712 42.94 1.75 -62.03
N GLY A 713 43.51 2.09 -60.88
CA GLY A 713 43.35 3.41 -60.24
C GLY A 713 42.15 3.51 -59.31
N TYR A 714 41.69 2.38 -58.76
CA TYR A 714 40.62 2.34 -57.77
C TYR A 714 41.15 2.64 -56.37
N ARG A 715 40.30 3.25 -55.54
CA ARG A 715 40.49 3.28 -54.09
C ARG A 715 39.76 2.09 -53.46
N THR A 716 40.37 1.49 -52.46
CA THR A 716 39.77 0.42 -51.68
C THR A 716 39.75 0.85 -50.23
N LEU A 717 38.57 0.86 -49.62
CA LEU A 717 38.44 1.00 -48.18
C LEU A 717 38.36 -0.39 -47.55
N ALA A 718 39.04 -0.60 -46.44
CA ALA A 718 38.89 -1.81 -45.63
C ALA A 718 38.69 -1.41 -44.17
N GLN A 719 37.60 -1.90 -43.58
CA GLN A 719 37.34 -1.75 -42.16
C GLN A 719 37.96 -2.92 -41.39
N TRP A 720 38.52 -2.62 -40.23
CA TRP A 720 39.14 -3.59 -39.34
C TRP A 720 38.55 -3.37 -37.97
N HIS A 721 37.81 -4.37 -37.51
CA HIS A 721 37.08 -4.28 -36.25
C HIS A 721 38.04 -4.61 -35.11
N VAL A 722 38.00 -3.81 -34.05
CA VAL A 722 38.91 -3.97 -32.91
C VAL A 722 38.17 -4.61 -31.75
N THR A 723 38.35 -5.92 -31.57
CA THR A 723 37.76 -6.64 -30.44
C THR A 723 38.83 -7.19 -29.52
N GLY A 724 38.94 -6.67 -28.29
CA GLY A 724 39.84 -7.22 -27.27
C GLY A 724 41.34 -7.23 -27.67
N GLY A 725 41.78 -6.27 -28.48
CA GLY A 725 43.14 -6.17 -29.00
C GLY A 725 43.48 -7.16 -30.13
N ALA A 726 42.50 -7.94 -30.59
CA ALA A 726 42.56 -8.67 -31.85
C ALA A 726 42.06 -7.78 -32.98
N PHE A 727 42.63 -7.99 -34.16
CA PHE A 727 42.22 -7.33 -35.39
C PHE A 727 41.53 -8.36 -36.27
N ASP A 728 40.21 -8.24 -36.43
CA ASP A 728 39.49 -9.04 -37.41
C ASP A 728 39.29 -8.21 -38.69
N HIS A 729 39.60 -8.85 -39.83
CA HIS A 729 39.40 -8.20 -41.12
C HIS A 729 37.90 -8.10 -41.39
N GLY A 730 37.37 -6.87 -41.36
CA GLY A 730 36.02 -6.55 -41.80
C GLY A 730 35.92 -6.48 -43.32
N ASP A 731 34.90 -5.79 -43.81
CA ASP A 731 34.60 -5.72 -45.23
C ASP A 731 35.50 -4.76 -46.01
N SER A 732 35.68 -5.08 -47.30
CA SER A 732 36.41 -4.25 -48.27
C SER A 732 35.46 -3.60 -49.26
N PHE A 733 35.41 -2.27 -49.27
CA PHE A 733 34.64 -1.48 -50.23
C PHE A 733 35.52 -1.10 -51.42
N THR A 734 35.09 -1.41 -52.65
CA THR A 734 35.79 -0.98 -53.88
C THR A 734 35.16 0.28 -54.45
N ILE A 735 35.95 1.34 -54.61
CA ILE A 735 35.51 2.63 -55.18
C ILE A 735 36.12 2.81 -56.55
N ILE A 736 35.28 3.24 -57.50
CA ILE A 736 35.60 3.22 -58.93
C ILE A 736 36.15 4.58 -59.43
N ASP A 737 36.10 5.65 -58.61
CA ASP A 737 36.57 7.00 -58.96
C ASP A 737 37.81 7.44 -58.15
N PRO A 738 38.99 7.65 -58.78
CA PRO A 738 40.21 8.12 -58.10
C PRO A 738 40.16 9.56 -57.58
N GLY A 739 39.16 10.37 -57.99
CA GLY A 739 39.06 11.78 -57.62
C GLY A 739 38.64 12.04 -56.16
N TRP A 740 38.01 11.07 -55.51
CA TRP A 740 37.50 11.19 -54.14
C TRP A 740 38.50 10.66 -53.10
N SER A 741 38.49 11.23 -51.90
CA SER A 741 39.19 10.69 -50.73
C SER A 741 38.41 10.94 -49.44
N VAL A 742 38.57 10.07 -48.44
CA VAL A 742 37.93 10.24 -47.13
C VAL A 742 38.54 11.46 -46.44
N ALA A 743 37.71 12.42 -46.07
CA ALA A 743 38.08 13.63 -45.37
C ALA A 743 37.95 13.48 -43.86
N ALA A 744 36.87 12.83 -43.40
CA ALA A 744 36.62 12.58 -41.98
C ALA A 744 35.62 11.43 -41.78
N THR A 745 35.44 11.04 -40.52
CA THR A 745 34.50 10.02 -40.06
C THR A 745 33.74 10.57 -38.87
N GLY A 746 32.44 10.28 -38.74
CA GLY A 746 31.60 10.73 -37.62
C GLY A 746 30.16 10.25 -37.81
N ASP A 747 29.37 10.18 -36.75
CA ASP A 747 27.95 9.78 -36.81
C ASP A 747 27.09 10.92 -37.36
N PHE A 748 26.82 10.94 -38.67
CA PHE A 748 26.15 12.09 -39.32
C PHE A 748 24.62 12.00 -39.26
N ASP A 749 24.04 10.84 -38.92
CA ASP A 749 22.60 10.60 -38.85
C ASP A 749 22.06 10.29 -37.44
N GLY A 750 22.94 10.10 -36.45
CA GLY A 750 22.63 9.87 -35.04
C GLY A 750 22.27 8.42 -34.73
N ASN A 751 22.74 7.47 -35.55
CA ASN A 751 22.42 6.05 -35.39
C ASN A 751 23.40 5.30 -34.45
N GLY A 752 24.37 6.01 -33.85
CA GLY A 752 25.38 5.47 -32.96
C GLY A 752 26.59 4.86 -33.66
N ARG A 753 26.67 4.95 -35.00
CA ARG A 753 27.78 4.41 -35.82
C ARG A 753 28.47 5.52 -36.58
N ALA A 754 29.75 5.34 -36.86
CA ALA A 754 30.52 6.29 -37.64
C ALA A 754 30.21 6.17 -39.15
N ASP A 755 29.98 7.31 -39.80
CA ASP A 755 29.80 7.44 -41.24
C ASP A 755 31.04 8.03 -41.93
N LEU A 756 31.00 8.14 -43.27
CA LEU A 756 32.13 8.63 -44.07
C LEU A 756 31.84 9.97 -44.74
N LEU A 757 32.70 10.97 -44.49
CA LEU A 757 32.74 12.22 -45.22
C LEU A 757 33.84 12.16 -46.29
N TRP A 758 33.45 12.43 -47.54
CA TRP A 758 34.28 12.40 -48.73
C TRP A 758 34.58 13.79 -49.27
N HIS A 759 35.78 14.01 -49.81
CA HIS A 759 36.14 15.24 -50.54
C HIS A 759 36.82 14.97 -51.88
N MET A 760 36.64 15.91 -52.82
CA MET A 760 37.40 16.03 -54.08
C MET A 760 38.32 17.27 -54.07
N PRO A 761 39.42 17.27 -54.84
CA PRO A 761 40.32 18.42 -54.97
C PRO A 761 39.68 19.72 -55.46
N ASP A 762 38.50 19.65 -56.07
CA ASP A 762 37.73 20.83 -56.49
C ASP A 762 36.89 21.46 -55.36
N GLY A 763 36.94 20.88 -54.16
CA GLY A 763 36.21 21.31 -52.96
C GLY A 763 34.80 20.72 -52.84
N THR A 764 34.40 19.80 -53.72
CA THR A 764 33.13 19.06 -53.59
C THR A 764 33.20 18.09 -52.42
N ALA A 765 32.14 18.02 -51.60
CA ALA A 765 32.02 17.08 -50.47
C ALA A 765 30.77 16.20 -50.58
N ALA A 766 30.87 14.96 -50.11
CA ALA A 766 29.77 13.98 -50.09
C ALA A 766 29.79 13.16 -48.81
N ILE A 767 28.63 12.70 -48.33
CA ILE A 767 28.52 11.80 -47.18
C ILE A 767 28.01 10.45 -47.63
N TRP A 768 28.56 9.39 -47.05
CA TRP A 768 28.02 8.05 -47.07
C TRP A 768 27.59 7.65 -45.66
N LEU A 769 26.28 7.43 -45.49
CA LEU A 769 25.72 6.84 -44.29
C LEU A 769 25.87 5.32 -44.37
N LEU A 770 26.53 4.71 -43.40
CA LEU A 770 26.73 3.27 -43.36
C LEU A 770 25.44 2.55 -42.93
N ASN A 771 25.28 1.29 -43.34
CA ASN A 771 24.09 0.50 -43.01
C ASN A 771 24.25 -0.28 -41.70
N ASP A 772 23.11 -0.72 -41.14
CA ASP A 772 22.99 -1.48 -39.87
C ASP A 772 23.80 -2.79 -39.81
N SER A 773 24.36 -3.25 -40.94
CA SER A 773 25.14 -4.47 -41.00
C SER A 773 26.65 -4.24 -40.88
N GLY A 774 27.12 -2.99 -40.88
CA GLY A 774 28.55 -2.64 -40.99
C GLY A 774 29.19 -2.98 -42.36
N THR A 775 28.46 -3.69 -43.23
CA THR A 775 29.02 -4.31 -44.45
C THR A 775 28.82 -3.47 -45.74
N GLY A 776 28.19 -2.29 -45.66
CA GLY A 776 27.74 -1.53 -46.83
C GLY A 776 27.45 -0.05 -46.57
N TYR A 777 27.55 0.81 -47.60
CA TYR A 777 26.90 2.13 -47.55
C TYR A 777 25.39 1.96 -47.79
N GLY A 778 24.55 2.44 -46.87
CA GLY A 778 23.09 2.36 -46.96
C GLY A 778 22.51 3.45 -47.85
N SER A 779 23.02 4.67 -47.70
CA SER A 779 22.63 5.82 -48.53
C SER A 779 23.80 6.82 -48.65
N GLY A 780 23.84 7.63 -49.71
CA GLY A 780 24.93 8.59 -49.89
C GLY A 780 24.61 9.66 -50.93
N GLY A 781 25.18 10.85 -50.74
CA GLY A 781 24.87 12.01 -51.58
C GLY A 781 25.95 13.09 -51.53
N THR A 782 26.05 13.88 -52.61
CA THR A 782 26.86 15.11 -52.61
C THR A 782 26.17 16.15 -51.74
N ILE A 783 26.81 16.54 -50.64
CA ILE A 783 26.28 17.54 -49.72
C ILE A 783 26.71 18.95 -50.11
N TYR A 784 27.89 19.12 -50.71
CA TYR A 784 28.41 20.44 -51.07
C TYR A 784 29.10 20.45 -52.44
N ARG A 785 28.81 21.48 -53.26
CA ARG A 785 29.49 21.78 -54.53
C ARG A 785 29.87 23.27 -54.58
N PRO A 786 31.16 23.63 -54.55
CA PRO A 786 31.57 25.03 -54.56
C PRO A 786 31.35 25.69 -55.92
N ALA A 787 31.05 26.99 -55.92
CA ALA A 787 31.15 27.81 -57.12
C ALA A 787 32.63 28.07 -57.46
N ALA A 788 32.95 28.30 -58.75
CA ALA A 788 34.32 28.48 -59.20
C ALA A 788 35.03 29.62 -58.43
N GLY A 789 36.10 29.28 -57.70
CA GLY A 789 36.86 30.22 -56.86
C GLY A 789 36.39 30.34 -55.40
N GLN A 790 35.46 29.51 -54.94
CA GLN A 790 34.92 29.50 -53.57
C GLN A 790 35.06 28.13 -52.87
N ALA A 791 36.17 27.41 -53.11
CA ALA A 791 36.43 26.17 -52.39
C ALA A 791 36.67 26.45 -50.89
N PHE A 792 36.05 25.63 -50.03
CA PHE A 792 36.31 25.58 -48.60
C PHE A 792 37.11 24.32 -48.27
N ASP A 793 37.94 24.41 -47.24
CA ASP A 793 38.62 23.27 -46.63
C ASP A 793 37.73 22.71 -45.50
N ILE A 794 37.62 21.38 -45.41
CA ILE A 794 37.01 20.73 -44.23
C ILE A 794 38.02 20.85 -43.09
N ALA A 795 37.65 21.59 -42.05
CA ALA A 795 38.51 21.89 -40.90
C ALA A 795 38.39 20.86 -39.78
N GLY A 796 37.25 20.17 -39.66
CA GLY A 796 37.01 19.13 -38.67
C GLY A 796 35.56 18.65 -38.65
N VAL A 797 35.31 17.61 -37.87
CA VAL A 797 33.96 17.07 -37.59
C VAL A 797 33.81 16.79 -36.10
N GLY A 798 32.60 16.91 -35.56
CA GLY A 798 32.28 16.66 -34.15
C GLY A 798 30.88 17.19 -33.80
N ASP A 799 30.33 16.83 -32.66
CA ASP A 799 28.99 17.27 -32.22
C ASP A 799 29.05 18.68 -31.60
N LEU A 800 29.12 19.73 -32.43
CA LEU A 800 29.33 21.10 -31.95
C LEU A 800 28.08 21.71 -31.28
N ASN A 801 26.89 21.10 -31.40
CA ASN A 801 25.63 21.59 -30.83
C ASN A 801 25.00 20.67 -29.77
N GLY A 802 25.53 19.46 -29.56
CA GLY A 802 25.09 18.50 -28.55
C GLY A 802 23.84 17.72 -28.94
N ASP A 803 23.51 17.64 -30.23
CA ASP A 803 22.32 16.92 -30.71
C ASP A 803 22.57 15.42 -30.92
N GLY A 804 23.80 14.97 -30.66
CA GLY A 804 24.24 13.59 -30.79
C GLY A 804 24.68 13.22 -32.21
N ARG A 805 24.81 14.20 -33.11
CA ARG A 805 25.29 14.00 -34.46
C ARG A 805 26.58 14.77 -34.68
N SER A 806 27.45 14.22 -35.51
CA SER A 806 28.67 14.90 -35.94
C SER A 806 28.34 15.99 -36.95
N ASP A 807 28.67 17.22 -36.63
CA ASP A 807 28.61 18.37 -37.53
C ASP A 807 29.89 18.51 -38.36
N ILE A 808 29.85 19.34 -39.42
CA ILE A 808 31.00 19.62 -40.27
C ILE A 808 31.44 21.08 -40.14
N LEU A 809 32.70 21.27 -39.78
CA LEU A 809 33.34 22.57 -39.73
C LEU A 809 34.09 22.85 -41.03
N PHE A 810 33.75 23.93 -41.72
CA PHE A 810 34.44 24.42 -42.92
C PHE A 810 35.30 25.62 -42.58
N SER A 811 36.47 25.74 -43.23
CA SER A 811 37.30 26.94 -43.16
C SER A 811 37.78 27.41 -44.53
N ARG A 812 38.13 28.69 -44.65
CA ARG A 812 38.85 29.22 -45.81
C ARG A 812 39.63 30.48 -45.45
N VAL A 813 40.67 30.76 -46.21
CA VAL A 813 41.41 32.04 -46.10
C VAL A 813 40.83 33.05 -47.08
N GLU A 814 40.50 34.24 -46.57
CA GLU A 814 39.99 35.37 -47.34
C GLU A 814 40.87 36.60 -47.11
N SER A 815 41.25 37.29 -48.19
CA SER A 815 42.04 38.52 -48.12
C SER A 815 41.11 39.73 -48.19
N PHE A 816 41.13 40.59 -47.16
CA PHE A 816 40.41 41.85 -47.14
C PHE A 816 41.31 42.99 -46.69
N ALA A 817 41.34 44.09 -47.45
CA ALA A 817 42.12 45.30 -47.15
C ALA A 817 43.63 45.07 -46.85
N GLY A 818 44.23 44.03 -47.44
CA GLY A 818 45.65 43.70 -47.26
C GLY A 818 45.96 42.83 -46.03
N HIS A 819 44.93 42.35 -45.34
CA HIS A 819 45.02 41.37 -44.25
C HIS A 819 44.33 40.07 -44.66
N ASP A 820 44.96 38.94 -44.34
CA ASP A 820 44.38 37.61 -44.57
C ASP A 820 43.68 37.14 -43.29
N TYR A 821 42.44 36.71 -43.42
CA TYR A 821 41.63 36.16 -42.33
C TYR A 821 41.22 34.74 -42.66
N ARG A 822 41.14 33.87 -41.64
CA ARG A 822 40.49 32.57 -41.76
C ARG A 822 39.04 32.69 -41.31
N THR A 823 38.10 32.47 -42.22
CA THR A 823 36.68 32.35 -41.87
C THR A 823 36.36 30.89 -41.58
N VAL A 824 35.54 30.67 -40.55
CA VAL A 824 35.06 29.34 -40.15
C VAL A 824 33.55 29.33 -40.11
N SER A 825 32.96 28.29 -40.70
CA SER A 825 31.52 28.10 -40.81
C SER A 825 31.14 26.69 -40.39
N LEU A 826 30.03 26.56 -39.65
CA LEU A 826 29.46 25.29 -39.24
C LEU A 826 28.36 24.87 -40.21
N TRP A 827 28.33 23.57 -40.52
CA TRP A 827 27.19 22.91 -41.11
C TRP A 827 26.66 21.89 -40.11
N GLN A 828 25.42 22.09 -39.67
CA GLN A 828 24.76 21.19 -38.72
C GLN A 828 24.08 20.02 -39.45
N MET A 829 24.34 18.79 -39.02
CA MET A 829 24.01 17.59 -39.79
C MET A 829 22.66 16.95 -39.39
N ASP A 830 21.93 16.45 -40.39
CA ASP A 830 20.70 15.64 -40.22
C ASP A 830 20.64 14.57 -41.32
N GLY A 831 21.57 13.61 -41.25
CA GLY A 831 21.77 12.60 -42.28
C GLY A 831 22.16 13.21 -43.64
N LEU A 832 21.38 12.94 -44.69
CA LEU A 832 21.59 13.54 -46.02
C LEU A 832 21.02 14.97 -46.15
N GLY A 833 20.25 15.43 -45.15
CA GLY A 833 19.80 16.81 -45.01
C GLY A 833 20.73 17.61 -44.12
N GLY A 834 20.85 18.92 -44.35
CA GLY A 834 21.45 19.82 -43.37
C GLY A 834 20.37 20.35 -42.43
N ALA A 835 20.58 20.25 -41.12
CA ALA A 835 19.69 20.82 -40.09
C ALA A 835 19.76 22.35 -40.03
N GLY A 836 20.89 22.92 -40.47
CA GLY A 836 21.19 24.35 -40.36
C GLY A 836 22.67 24.65 -40.54
N GLY A 837 23.12 25.81 -40.06
CA GLY A 837 24.52 26.22 -40.10
C GLY A 837 24.74 27.68 -40.45
N GLY A 838 25.99 28.13 -40.34
CA GLY A 838 26.35 29.53 -40.58
C GLY A 838 27.80 29.85 -40.28
N ALA A 839 28.21 31.08 -40.59
CA ALA A 839 29.53 31.58 -40.21
C ALA A 839 29.62 31.72 -38.69
N ILE A 840 30.68 31.18 -38.09
CA ILE A 840 30.98 31.32 -36.66
C ILE A 840 31.78 32.61 -36.44
N ALA A 841 32.95 32.71 -37.05
CA ALA A 841 33.86 33.84 -36.87
C ALA A 841 34.90 33.98 -37.99
N ALA A 842 35.59 35.12 -37.99
CA ALA A 842 36.81 35.35 -38.75
C ALA A 842 37.98 35.60 -37.78
N VAL A 843 39.04 34.80 -37.88
CA VAL A 843 40.29 34.97 -37.11
C VAL A 843 41.43 35.37 -38.04
N ASP A 844 42.56 35.83 -37.49
CA ASP A 844 43.76 36.10 -38.29
C ASP A 844 44.21 34.80 -38.99
N ALA A 845 44.64 34.88 -40.26
CA ALA A 845 44.99 33.69 -41.05
C ALA A 845 46.20 32.90 -40.51
N SER A 846 46.95 33.47 -39.56
CA SER A 846 47.97 32.77 -38.78
C SER A 846 47.41 31.63 -37.91
N TRP A 847 46.14 31.72 -37.51
CA TRP A 847 45.44 30.66 -36.80
C TRP A 847 44.87 29.59 -37.74
N SER A 848 44.92 28.35 -37.29
CA SER A 848 44.38 27.18 -37.96
C SER A 848 43.66 26.28 -36.96
N VAL A 849 42.64 25.56 -37.42
CA VAL A 849 41.97 24.54 -36.60
C VAL A 849 42.91 23.33 -36.52
N ALA A 850 43.23 22.92 -35.30
CA ALA A 850 44.15 21.82 -35.00
C ALA A 850 43.42 20.54 -34.53
N GLY A 851 42.16 20.65 -34.10
CA GLY A 851 41.34 19.52 -33.69
C GLY A 851 39.94 19.96 -33.25
N ILE A 852 39.06 18.99 -33.13
CA ILE A 852 37.70 19.11 -32.61
C ILE A 852 37.55 18.04 -31.52
N GLY A 853 36.96 18.37 -30.38
CA GLY A 853 36.73 17.44 -29.27
C GLY A 853 36.12 18.15 -28.07
N ASP A 854 35.44 17.42 -27.19
CA ASP A 854 34.83 17.97 -25.97
C ASP A 854 35.90 18.17 -24.88
N PHE A 855 36.49 19.37 -24.78
CA PHE A 855 37.60 19.60 -23.84
C PHE A 855 37.12 19.88 -22.40
N ASP A 856 35.85 20.23 -22.18
CA ASP A 856 35.32 20.58 -20.84
C ASP A 856 34.29 19.61 -20.26
N GLY A 857 33.86 18.62 -21.04
CA GLY A 857 32.99 17.52 -20.65
C GLY A 857 31.51 17.90 -20.62
N ASP A 858 31.10 18.90 -21.40
CA ASP A 858 29.71 19.37 -21.45
C ASP A 858 28.84 18.61 -22.46
N GLY A 859 29.42 17.63 -23.16
CA GLY A 859 28.77 16.82 -24.18
C GLY A 859 28.76 17.44 -25.57
N ARG A 860 29.36 18.63 -25.75
CA ARG A 860 29.53 19.29 -27.05
C ARG A 860 31.00 19.35 -27.43
N SER A 861 31.25 19.23 -28.72
CA SER A 861 32.60 19.36 -29.27
C SER A 861 33.02 20.83 -29.38
N ASP A 862 34.24 21.10 -28.94
CA ASP A 862 34.90 22.40 -28.97
C ASP A 862 35.91 22.49 -30.13
N ILE A 863 36.39 23.71 -30.42
CA ILE A 863 37.40 23.96 -31.46
C ILE A 863 38.78 24.22 -30.83
N LEU A 864 39.74 23.35 -31.13
CA LEU A 864 41.15 23.56 -30.82
C LEU A 864 41.83 24.37 -31.94
N TRP A 865 42.42 25.49 -31.56
CA TRP A 865 43.11 26.42 -32.44
C TRP A 865 44.62 26.41 -32.22
N ARG A 866 45.37 26.55 -33.32
CA ARG A 866 46.82 26.67 -33.34
C ARG A 866 47.28 27.86 -34.18
N ASP A 867 48.06 28.74 -33.59
CA ASP A 867 48.68 29.89 -34.25
C ASP A 867 50.03 29.53 -34.88
N ALA A 868 50.50 30.32 -35.84
CA ALA A 868 51.82 30.22 -36.46
C ALA A 868 52.97 30.37 -35.46
N ASP A 869 52.77 31.09 -34.35
CA ASP A 869 53.76 31.27 -33.28
C ASP A 869 53.83 30.10 -32.28
N SER A 870 52.95 29.11 -32.43
CA SER A 870 52.80 27.98 -31.52
C SER A 870 51.93 28.12 -30.30
N SER A 871 51.13 29.17 -30.25
CA SER A 871 50.05 29.29 -29.28
C SER A 871 48.91 28.31 -29.56
N ILE A 872 48.40 27.70 -28.49
CA ILE A 872 47.19 26.88 -28.49
C ILE A 872 46.07 27.70 -27.86
N ALA A 873 44.89 27.67 -28.46
CA ALA A 873 43.67 28.22 -27.87
C ALA A 873 42.52 27.24 -28.04
N ILE A 874 41.57 27.23 -27.10
CA ILE A 874 40.35 26.43 -27.19
C ILE A 874 39.16 27.37 -27.22
N TRP A 875 38.24 27.11 -28.13
CA TRP A 875 36.96 27.78 -28.22
C TRP A 875 35.85 26.81 -27.88
N ARG A 876 35.06 27.17 -26.86
CA ARG A 876 33.90 26.40 -26.45
C ARG A 876 32.67 26.78 -27.25
N MET A 877 31.92 25.79 -27.70
CA MET A 877 30.92 25.97 -28.76
C MET A 877 29.50 25.52 -28.36
N ASP A 878 28.52 26.13 -29.01
CA ASP A 878 27.10 25.72 -29.01
C ASP A 878 26.50 26.02 -30.39
N GLY A 879 26.67 25.06 -31.30
CA GLY A 879 26.42 25.25 -32.72
C GLY A 879 27.24 26.41 -33.28
N THR A 880 26.56 27.41 -33.87
CA THR A 880 27.24 28.61 -34.39
C THR A 880 27.68 29.61 -33.32
N SER A 881 27.37 29.35 -32.04
CA SER A 881 27.64 30.28 -30.94
C SER A 881 28.97 29.97 -30.25
N PHE A 882 29.79 31.01 -30.04
CA PHE A 882 31.00 30.93 -29.21
C PHE A 882 30.63 31.21 -27.75
N LEU A 883 30.71 30.20 -26.89
CA LEU A 883 30.37 30.29 -25.46
C LEU A 883 31.49 30.89 -24.60
N GLY A 884 32.73 30.87 -25.10
CA GLY A 884 33.92 31.39 -24.41
C GLY A 884 35.16 30.55 -24.72
N GLY A 885 36.32 30.97 -24.23
CA GLY A 885 37.58 30.29 -24.55
C GLY A 885 38.79 31.21 -24.45
N GLY A 886 39.97 30.72 -24.79
CA GLY A 886 41.19 31.51 -24.74
C GLY A 886 42.47 30.71 -24.98
N THR A 887 43.59 31.42 -24.99
CA THR A 887 44.93 30.83 -25.10
C THR A 887 45.20 29.93 -23.90
N VAL A 888 45.52 28.67 -24.16
CA VAL A 888 45.87 27.65 -23.16
C VAL A 888 47.35 27.78 -22.78
N SER A 889 48.26 27.55 -23.74
CA SER A 889 49.71 27.60 -23.54
C SER A 889 50.46 27.50 -24.88
N THR A 890 51.79 27.64 -24.85
CA THR A 890 52.70 27.49 -26.00
C THR A 890 53.63 26.28 -25.77
N PRO A 891 53.38 25.10 -26.38
CA PRO A 891 54.22 23.90 -26.20
C PRO A 891 55.63 24.03 -26.79
N GLY A 892 55.90 25.08 -27.59
CA GLY A 892 57.18 25.33 -28.26
C GLY A 892 57.10 25.08 -29.77
N THR A 893 58.01 25.68 -30.54
CA THR A 893 57.95 25.69 -32.02
C THR A 893 58.21 24.33 -32.68
N ASP A 894 58.83 23.41 -31.95
CA ASP A 894 59.16 22.08 -32.47
C ASP A 894 58.01 21.08 -32.30
N TRP A 895 56.96 21.43 -31.54
CA TRP A 895 55.81 20.58 -31.24
C TRP A 895 54.61 20.89 -32.12
N VAL A 896 54.08 19.85 -32.77
CA VAL A 896 52.83 19.89 -33.54
C VAL A 896 51.76 19.10 -32.81
N VAL A 897 50.49 19.49 -32.97
CA VAL A 897 49.35 18.69 -32.51
C VAL A 897 49.29 17.43 -33.37
N ALA A 898 49.44 16.28 -32.73
CA ALA A 898 49.43 14.96 -33.35
C ALA A 898 48.04 14.30 -33.29
N GLY A 899 47.21 14.68 -32.32
CA GLY A 899 45.84 14.19 -32.19
C GLY A 899 45.10 14.83 -31.03
N VAL A 900 43.78 14.67 -31.05
CA VAL A 900 42.85 15.00 -29.97
C VAL A 900 42.02 13.74 -29.70
N GLY A 901 41.68 13.50 -28.43
CA GLY A 901 40.81 12.40 -28.02
C GLY A 901 40.95 12.15 -26.52
N ASP A 902 40.00 11.44 -25.91
CA ASP A 902 40.06 11.07 -24.50
C ASP A 902 41.10 9.94 -24.29
N PHE A 903 42.31 10.30 -23.84
CA PHE A 903 43.40 9.34 -23.69
C PHE A 903 43.41 8.64 -22.34
N ASP A 904 42.55 9.02 -21.40
CA ASP A 904 42.56 8.51 -20.03
C ASP A 904 41.20 8.07 -19.48
N GLY A 905 40.12 8.26 -20.25
CA GLY A 905 38.77 7.80 -19.99
C GLY A 905 37.98 8.67 -19.02
N ASP A 906 38.35 9.95 -18.86
CA ASP A 906 37.66 10.86 -17.93
C ASP A 906 36.46 11.60 -18.54
N GLY A 907 36.16 11.35 -19.82
CA GLY A 907 35.05 11.94 -20.55
C GLY A 907 35.37 13.30 -21.17
N ARG A 908 36.64 13.72 -21.14
CA ARG A 908 37.13 14.93 -21.79
C ARG A 908 38.19 14.59 -22.83
N SER A 909 38.20 15.35 -23.91
CA SER A 909 39.22 15.27 -24.94
C SER A 909 40.55 15.83 -24.44
N ASP A 910 41.63 15.09 -24.66
CA ASP A 910 42.99 15.49 -24.37
C ASP A 910 43.75 15.88 -25.63
N ILE A 911 44.92 16.51 -25.49
CA ILE A 911 45.76 16.92 -26.63
C ILE A 911 47.06 16.13 -26.66
N LEU A 912 47.31 15.46 -27.78
CA LEU A 912 48.57 14.79 -28.06
C LEU A 912 49.44 15.65 -28.97
N PHE A 913 50.70 15.84 -28.59
CA PHE A 913 51.71 16.56 -29.36
C PHE A 913 52.84 15.62 -29.80
N GLN A 914 53.45 15.91 -30.95
CA GLN A 914 54.67 15.25 -31.41
C GLN A 914 55.71 16.29 -31.85
N ASP A 915 56.98 16.06 -31.52
CA ASP A 915 58.09 16.91 -31.98
C ASP A 915 58.83 16.37 -33.22
N GLY A 916 59.66 17.21 -33.83
CA GLY A 916 60.47 16.82 -35.00
C GLY A 916 61.52 15.72 -34.74
N SER A 917 61.79 15.37 -33.48
CA SER A 917 62.63 14.24 -33.07
C SER A 917 61.84 12.96 -32.84
N GLY A 918 60.51 13.03 -32.95
CA GLY A 918 59.57 11.93 -32.72
C GLY A 918 59.16 11.75 -31.26
N ASN A 919 59.55 12.64 -30.35
CA ASN A 919 59.05 12.61 -28.98
C ASN A 919 57.56 12.95 -28.97
N VAL A 920 56.83 12.39 -28.00
CA VAL A 920 55.37 12.58 -27.87
C VAL A 920 55.07 13.18 -26.49
N ALA A 921 54.14 14.12 -26.42
CA ALA A 921 53.66 14.68 -25.16
C ALA A 921 52.13 14.70 -25.12
N GLY A 922 51.53 14.31 -24.00
CA GLY A 922 50.09 14.36 -23.77
C GLY A 922 49.74 15.46 -22.76
N TRP A 923 48.73 16.25 -23.05
CA TRP A 923 48.13 17.22 -22.14
C TRP A 923 46.73 16.78 -21.78
N ARG A 924 46.50 16.55 -20.50
CA ARG A 924 45.17 16.30 -19.94
C ARG A 924 44.41 17.59 -19.75
N MET A 925 43.16 17.66 -20.19
CA MET A 925 42.44 18.94 -20.32
C MET A 925 41.22 19.08 -19.38
N ASP A 926 40.94 20.33 -18.99
CA ASP A 926 39.67 20.78 -18.39
C ASP A 926 39.34 22.15 -18.97
N GLY A 927 38.63 22.14 -20.10
CA GLY A 927 38.41 23.31 -20.96
C GLY A 927 39.74 23.93 -21.38
N THR A 928 40.00 25.17 -20.95
CA THR A 928 41.25 25.89 -21.26
C THR A 928 42.39 25.60 -20.26
N THR A 929 42.20 24.69 -19.31
CA THR A 929 43.18 24.36 -18.26
C THR A 929 43.90 23.05 -18.58
N VAL A 930 45.23 23.02 -18.47
CA VAL A 930 46.02 21.79 -18.53
C VAL A 930 46.16 21.21 -17.13
N LEU A 931 45.56 20.04 -16.89
CA LEU A 931 45.61 19.33 -15.61
C LEU A 931 46.98 18.67 -15.39
N GLU A 932 47.52 18.02 -16.43
CA GLU A 932 48.84 17.36 -16.41
C GLU A 932 49.47 17.36 -17.80
N GLY A 933 50.79 17.60 -17.88
CA GLY A 933 51.56 17.52 -19.12
C GLY A 933 52.70 16.52 -19.01
N ARG A 934 52.67 15.44 -19.81
CA ARG A 934 53.66 14.36 -19.73
C ARG A 934 54.36 14.14 -21.07
N THR A 935 55.69 14.15 -21.08
CA THR A 935 56.52 13.88 -22.27
C THR A 935 57.13 12.48 -22.20
N VAL A 936 57.04 11.74 -23.31
CA VAL A 936 57.68 10.44 -23.53
C VAL A 936 58.74 10.58 -24.62
N THR A 937 60.00 10.31 -24.27
CA THR A 937 61.12 10.41 -25.22
C THR A 937 61.12 9.22 -26.20
N ALA A 938 61.28 9.50 -27.49
CA ALA A 938 61.37 8.46 -28.52
C ALA A 938 62.59 7.55 -28.29
N MET A 939 62.42 6.23 -28.44
CA MET A 939 63.55 5.31 -28.36
C MET A 939 64.56 5.57 -29.49
N SER A 940 65.82 5.82 -29.15
CA SER A 940 66.89 6.03 -30.14
C SER A 940 67.05 4.80 -31.03
N ARG A 941 67.03 4.99 -32.35
CA ARG A 941 67.23 3.93 -33.35
C ARG A 941 68.68 3.41 -33.32
N ALA A 942 68.96 2.41 -32.48
CA ALA A 942 70.22 1.67 -32.50
C ALA A 942 70.00 0.25 -33.07
N GLY A 943 70.55 -0.01 -34.26
CA GLY A 943 70.66 -1.35 -34.86
C GLY A 943 69.82 -1.54 -36.13
N GLY A 944 70.49 -1.55 -37.29
CA GLY A 944 69.87 -1.54 -38.61
C GLY A 944 68.90 -2.70 -38.88
N LEU A 945 67.70 -2.35 -39.36
CA LEU A 945 66.87 -3.22 -40.16
C LEU A 945 67.65 -3.57 -41.44
N ARG A 946 68.17 -4.80 -41.52
CA ARG A 946 68.62 -5.38 -42.78
C ARG A 946 67.39 -5.53 -43.67
N ARG A 947 67.33 -4.76 -44.76
CA ARG A 947 66.49 -5.07 -45.92
C ARG A 947 66.88 -6.47 -46.42
N SER A 948 66.00 -7.46 -46.29
CA SER A 948 66.08 -8.69 -47.07
C SER A 948 65.12 -8.54 -48.24
N ALA A 949 65.68 -8.53 -49.45
CA ALA A 949 64.92 -8.57 -50.68
C ALA A 949 64.21 -9.94 -50.82
N THR A 950 62.97 -9.88 -51.32
CA THR A 950 62.25 -10.89 -52.11
C THR A 950 62.40 -12.37 -51.73
N THR A 951 61.34 -12.97 -51.19
CA THR A 951 60.99 -14.36 -51.53
C THR A 951 59.47 -14.53 -51.50
N THR A 952 58.90 -14.81 -52.67
CA THR A 952 57.53 -15.26 -52.91
C THR A 952 57.22 -16.48 -52.05
N VAL A 953 56.05 -16.54 -51.40
CA VAL A 953 55.47 -17.82 -50.96
C VAL A 953 54.05 -17.94 -51.50
N THR A 954 53.98 -18.67 -52.60
CA THR A 954 52.79 -19.32 -53.13
C THR A 954 52.37 -20.44 -52.17
N ALA A 955 51.09 -20.52 -51.87
CA ALA A 955 50.49 -21.68 -51.22
C ALA A 955 50.50 -22.89 -52.17
N ALA A 956 51.09 -24.01 -51.76
CA ALA A 956 50.70 -25.35 -52.20
C ALA A 956 51.20 -26.44 -51.22
N ARG A 957 50.27 -27.34 -50.87
CA ARG A 957 50.43 -28.55 -50.04
C ARG A 957 51.54 -29.49 -50.53
N THR A 958 52.15 -30.30 -49.64
CA THR A 958 51.83 -31.75 -49.46
C THR A 958 52.81 -32.51 -48.52
N SER A 959 52.20 -33.31 -47.64
CA SER A 959 52.63 -34.57 -46.97
C SER A 959 54.10 -35.03 -46.94
N SER A 960 54.59 -35.46 -45.76
CA SER A 960 54.63 -36.88 -45.35
C SER A 960 55.56 -37.17 -44.16
N GLY A 961 55.08 -37.99 -43.21
CA GLY A 961 55.86 -39.08 -42.59
C GLY A 961 56.88 -38.77 -41.49
N GLY A 962 56.57 -39.23 -40.27
CA GLY A 962 57.39 -40.24 -39.61
C GLY A 962 58.03 -39.91 -38.26
N ARG A 963 57.46 -40.53 -37.19
CA ARG A 963 58.03 -41.01 -35.89
C ARG A 963 58.85 -39.99 -35.07
N ILE A 964 58.88 -40.02 -33.73
CA ILE A 964 59.48 -41.00 -32.78
C ILE A 964 58.96 -40.65 -31.33
N PRO A 965 59.32 -41.35 -30.24
CA PRO A 965 58.70 -42.52 -29.59
C PRO A 965 58.00 -42.26 -28.23
N TRP A 966 57.36 -43.32 -27.73
CA TRP A 966 56.79 -43.54 -26.38
C TRP A 966 57.78 -43.33 -25.20
N PRO A 967 57.24 -43.11 -23.99
CA PRO A 967 57.40 -44.12 -22.93
C PRO A 967 56.06 -44.58 -22.32
N ALA A 968 56.11 -45.76 -21.71
CA ALA A 968 54.95 -46.57 -21.30
C ALA A 968 54.64 -46.50 -19.79
N GLY A 969 53.37 -46.83 -19.46
CA GLY A 969 52.87 -47.27 -18.15
C GLY A 969 51.90 -46.26 -17.50
N ALA A 970 50.65 -46.53 -17.14
CA ALA A 970 49.82 -47.74 -17.10
C ALA A 970 48.33 -47.33 -17.10
N SER A 971 47.43 -48.17 -17.62
CA SER A 971 45.95 -48.03 -17.57
C SER A 971 45.37 -48.61 -16.25
N PRO A 972 44.04 -48.79 -16.05
CA PRO A 972 42.84 -48.30 -16.78
C PRO A 972 41.65 -47.86 -15.86
N ARG A 973 40.59 -47.26 -16.46
CA ARG A 973 39.19 -47.79 -16.52
C ARG A 973 38.20 -46.67 -16.94
N ARG A 974 37.52 -46.85 -18.09
CA ARG A 974 36.07 -47.13 -18.30
C ARG A 974 35.18 -45.91 -18.05
N ARG A 975 34.14 -45.57 -18.83
CA ARG A 975 33.36 -46.19 -19.91
C ARG A 975 32.51 -45.00 -20.49
N SER A 976 32.44 -44.81 -21.80
CA SER A 976 31.36 -45.23 -22.74
C SER A 976 30.62 -43.99 -23.30
N GLY A 977 30.88 -43.67 -24.58
CA GLY A 977 29.94 -42.89 -25.40
C GLY A 977 28.87 -43.78 -26.02
N PRO A 978 28.30 -43.44 -27.20
CA PRO A 978 28.25 -42.13 -27.83
C PRO A 978 26.85 -41.77 -28.41
N CYS A 979 26.80 -40.60 -29.04
CA CYS A 979 25.77 -40.09 -29.95
C CYS A 979 25.30 -41.10 -31.02
N THR A 980 24.09 -40.90 -31.55
CA THR A 980 23.79 -40.51 -32.96
C THR A 980 22.38 -40.92 -33.40
N GLY A 981 21.79 -40.12 -34.29
CA GLY A 981 21.12 -40.68 -35.47
C GLY A 981 19.64 -40.40 -35.65
N TRP A 982 19.34 -39.35 -36.42
CA TRP A 982 18.14 -39.24 -37.25
C TRP A 982 18.00 -40.42 -38.22
N MET A 983 16.78 -40.95 -38.42
CA MET A 983 16.08 -41.00 -39.73
C MET A 983 14.82 -41.91 -39.75
N SER A 984 13.76 -41.34 -40.32
CA SER A 984 12.89 -41.94 -41.37
C SER A 984 11.57 -42.67 -41.03
N SER A 985 10.54 -42.15 -41.70
CA SER A 985 9.62 -42.86 -42.61
C SER A 985 8.26 -43.40 -42.12
N ARG A 986 7.23 -42.76 -42.69
CA ARG A 986 6.09 -43.30 -43.45
C ARG A 986 5.12 -44.32 -42.82
N ARG A 987 3.87 -43.81 -42.78
CA ARG A 987 2.60 -44.34 -43.32
C ARG A 987 1.83 -45.44 -42.57
N SER A 988 0.56 -45.07 -42.40
CA SER A 988 -0.69 -45.80 -42.70
C SER A 988 -1.40 -46.54 -41.56
N GLY A 989 -2.71 -46.29 -41.49
CA GLY A 989 -3.68 -47.18 -40.86
C GLY A 989 -4.72 -46.47 -39.99
N SER A 990 -5.85 -46.06 -40.56
CA SER A 990 -7.13 -46.09 -39.83
C SER A 990 -7.66 -47.53 -39.87
N PRO A 991 -8.48 -48.00 -38.89
CA PRO A 991 -9.93 -47.79 -39.02
C PRO A 991 -10.76 -47.71 -37.69
N ILE A 992 -11.88 -46.98 -37.77
CA ILE A 992 -13.28 -47.37 -37.38
C ILE A 992 -13.73 -47.54 -35.89
N SER A 993 -14.76 -46.74 -35.56
CA SER A 993 -15.99 -47.00 -34.75
C SER A 993 -15.91 -47.11 -33.22
N THR A 994 -16.92 -46.79 -32.39
CA THR A 994 -18.27 -46.18 -32.45
C THR A 994 -18.81 -46.23 -31.01
N THR A 995 -19.48 -45.18 -30.52
CA THR A 995 -20.73 -45.15 -29.71
C THR A 995 -20.81 -43.74 -29.09
N ALA A 996 -21.74 -42.83 -29.41
CA ALA A 996 -23.21 -42.84 -29.52
C ALA A 996 -23.94 -42.90 -28.16
N GLY A 997 -24.76 -41.88 -27.89
CA GLY A 997 -25.71 -41.79 -26.77
C GLY A 997 -25.96 -40.34 -26.31
N THR A 998 -26.67 -39.49 -27.07
CA THR A 998 -28.12 -39.14 -26.90
C THR A 998 -28.39 -38.19 -25.71
N TRP A 999 -29.11 -37.05 -25.76
CA TRP A 999 -30.22 -36.49 -26.58
C TRP A 999 -30.34 -34.96 -26.27
N SER A 1000 -30.47 -34.05 -27.25
CA SER A 1000 -31.71 -33.44 -27.82
C SER A 1000 -32.47 -32.50 -26.86
N ASP A 1001 -33.12 -31.39 -27.22
CA ASP A 1001 -33.22 -30.51 -28.38
C ASP A 1001 -34.28 -29.43 -28.01
N THR A 1002 -34.34 -28.35 -28.80
CA THR A 1002 -35.48 -27.43 -29.00
C THR A 1002 -35.77 -26.27 -28.02
N GLY A 1003 -35.85 -25.06 -28.60
CA GLY A 1003 -36.67 -23.98 -28.02
C GLY A 1003 -36.32 -22.52 -28.40
N ALA A 1004 -36.34 -22.14 -29.68
CA ALA A 1004 -36.56 -20.73 -30.07
C ALA A 1004 -38.07 -20.41 -30.02
N PRO A 1005 -38.51 -19.14 -29.91
CA PRO A 1005 -38.68 -18.33 -31.13
C PRO A 1005 -38.50 -16.79 -30.99
N ALA A 1006 -37.78 -16.22 -31.96
CA ALA A 1006 -38.15 -15.13 -32.88
C ALA A 1006 -39.03 -13.90 -32.50
N ARG A 1007 -38.54 -12.75 -33.01
CA ARG A 1007 -39.20 -11.53 -33.57
C ARG A 1007 -39.52 -10.34 -32.65
N GLY A 1008 -39.03 -9.16 -33.09
CA GLY A 1008 -39.58 -7.85 -32.73
C GLY A 1008 -38.71 -6.69 -33.25
N ALA A 1009 -39.04 -6.17 -34.43
CA ALA A 1009 -38.44 -4.97 -35.01
C ALA A 1009 -39.05 -3.70 -34.39
N ALA A 1010 -38.31 -2.59 -34.33
CA ALA A 1010 -38.74 -1.27 -34.83
C ALA A 1010 -37.71 -0.16 -34.53
N GLN A 1011 -37.40 0.59 -35.58
CA GLN A 1011 -36.94 1.98 -35.54
C GLN A 1011 -37.98 2.88 -34.86
N ALA A 1012 -37.54 3.90 -34.12
CA ALA A 1012 -38.08 5.27 -34.26
C ALA A 1012 -37.20 6.27 -33.50
N ALA A 1013 -36.71 7.24 -34.26
CA ALA A 1013 -36.25 8.52 -33.76
C ALA A 1013 -37.44 9.37 -33.28
N SER A 1014 -37.24 10.18 -32.24
CA SER A 1014 -37.77 11.55 -32.20
C SER A 1014 -37.13 12.34 -31.05
N ALA A 1015 -36.36 13.36 -31.44
CA ALA A 1015 -36.03 14.49 -30.60
C ALA A 1015 -37.29 15.18 -30.06
N PHE A 1016 -37.21 15.76 -28.86
CA PHE A 1016 -37.78 17.09 -28.60
C PHE A 1016 -37.06 17.74 -27.41
N SER A 1017 -36.46 18.89 -27.72
CA SER A 1017 -36.00 19.92 -26.79
C SER A 1017 -37.13 20.39 -25.87
N THR A 1018 -36.79 20.82 -24.65
CA THR A 1018 -37.01 22.20 -24.16
C THR A 1018 -36.51 22.37 -22.72
N SER A 1019 -35.54 23.26 -22.55
CA SER A 1019 -35.30 24.12 -21.35
C SER A 1019 -36.61 24.91 -21.00
N PRO A 1020 -36.80 25.60 -19.84
CA PRO A 1020 -35.76 26.18 -18.98
C PRO A 1020 -35.99 26.29 -17.46
N ALA A 1021 -34.89 26.64 -16.79
CA ALA A 1021 -34.73 27.55 -15.64
C ALA A 1021 -35.64 27.43 -14.40
N ARG A 1022 -35.02 27.10 -13.27
CA ARG A 1022 -34.80 28.05 -12.17
C ARG A 1022 -33.58 27.68 -11.35
#